data_AF-K5XPR9-F1
#
_entry.id   AF-K5XPR9-F1
#
_cell.length_a   1.000
_cell.length_b   1.000
_cell.length_c   1.000
_cell.angle_alpha   90.00
_cell.angle_beta   90.00
_cell.angle_gamma   90.00
#
_symmetry.space_group_name_H-M   'P 1'
#
loop_
_entity.id
_entity.type
_entity.pdbx_description
1 polymer ?
#
loop_
_entity_poly.entity_id
_entity_poly.type
_entity_poly.pdbx_seq_one_letter_code
_entity_poly.pdbx_strand_id
1 'polypeptide(L)'
;MTLIVTRITVAEAATIINAFITFVSFTIALFLVVLLVKFLPTTTTAVAWSSISRTLHSSLWPTVLRTDSRTGQTEGVVVSILSRLGTLTTILVAVAGVILPLGLSEGPIVDGSFRPLKGTYIPDNSPLALSTTPYQDSFVYGRQCGYLLPVSCPGNDDPDSTSIAPSILEIFNSTPHGPFSMNFRRFYPGDEKKNCSDGFEASAETFVLRNDIFFADGLIVDMTAEQPGIGLWNQTVPTEVEIGGTWSQDILWIEPETECVDTNLTVDYFLFDTLQPGFDEFNITDHGGFYNLTREPPSFDYDGQNINLRQHAYKGAVYSNEFAMLFLNATRNSSSEGTTYPLRDDLDMPGLSRSDLQKISVLPLSYLNDTESIDISCRGFENADTANITNVHVHCGSFLGPPVRTDGGDSRMFDRGSKWAQAIHACSSTTRVSVQTVTFSSNSSTDMQGLQINRDKSGLNVLWATEKADLNIRDVDLFWGRVDDRYENHSSLWTTRSNRLYLPAGLSSSFPALAAGMPAAAHTQAWGRVYDAGFGNDELQDYSGQSDYAIRAKLQNLVGLDPIRGNSQIRNLVFTDIMANNIIGTRTNDTLMVAEHLKTLSYDFKYAIPGFLLLAIWIPSFLLSTLFFFTRSVTFTHMKQVFNHISVGRVVVGTSALRVQPQGGGTPYMPVLHNNHSNVDMRDSSSGGGLSGHRRNKSEWAGTVGKTPVILDFNNSPSSTRNVMEEDIKLMGIYSPHV
;
A
#
# COMPACT_ATOMS: atom_id res chain seq x y z
N MET A 1 25.24 1.88 -10.39
CA MET A 1 25.45 1.03 -9.19
C MET A 1 24.90 1.81 -8.02
N THR A 2 24.10 1.21 -7.15
CA THR A 2 23.53 1.85 -5.96
C THR A 2 23.92 1.02 -4.75
N LEU A 3 24.41 1.66 -3.69
CA LEU A 3 24.71 0.99 -2.42
C LEU A 3 23.52 1.18 -1.49
N ILE A 4 23.03 0.10 -0.88
CA ILE A 4 21.94 0.14 0.09
C ILE A 4 22.52 -0.10 1.48
N VAL A 5 22.33 0.86 2.39
CA VAL A 5 22.75 0.75 3.80
C VAL A 5 21.53 0.85 4.70
N THR A 6 21.38 -0.07 5.64
CA THR A 6 20.27 -0.13 6.58
C THR A 6 20.61 0.60 7.89
N ARG A 7 19.62 1.21 8.55
CA ARG A 7 19.71 1.79 9.92
C ARG A 7 20.49 3.12 10.06
N ILE A 8 20.70 3.87 8.98
CA ILE A 8 21.29 5.21 9.06
C ILE A 8 20.37 6.18 8.31
N THR A 9 20.04 7.31 8.94
CA THR A 9 19.25 8.37 8.30
C THR A 9 20.08 9.16 7.28
N VAL A 10 19.42 9.80 6.32
CA VAL A 10 20.09 10.70 5.35
C VAL A 10 20.88 11.79 6.08
N ALA A 11 20.35 12.33 7.18
CA ALA A 11 21.02 13.36 7.99
C ALA A 11 22.27 12.83 8.70
N GLU A 12 22.20 11.64 9.31
CA GLU A 12 23.37 10.99 9.93
C GLU A 12 24.45 10.66 8.89
N ALA A 13 24.07 10.13 7.73
CA ALA A 13 25.02 9.85 6.66
C ALA A 13 25.68 11.13 6.12
N ALA A 14 24.90 12.19 5.89
CA ALA A 14 25.42 13.47 5.43
C ALA A 14 26.36 14.12 6.46
N THR A 15 26.05 14.04 7.75
CA THR A 15 26.92 14.56 8.81
C THR A 15 28.22 13.76 8.93
N ILE A 16 28.19 12.43 8.82
CA ILE A 16 29.39 11.58 8.78
C ILE A 16 30.27 11.93 7.58
N ILE A 17 29.68 12.10 6.38
CA ILE A 17 30.41 12.49 5.17
C ILE A 17 31.07 13.86 5.36
N ASN A 18 30.34 14.84 5.90
CA ASN A 18 30.88 16.18 6.15
C ASN A 18 31.99 16.18 7.23
N ALA A 19 31.84 15.39 8.29
CA ALA A 19 32.88 15.20 9.30
C ALA A 19 34.15 14.59 8.70
N PHE A 20 34.01 13.63 7.78
CA PHE A 20 35.15 13.03 7.09
C PHE A 20 35.84 14.03 6.15
N ILE A 21 35.08 14.79 5.36
CA ILE A 21 35.64 15.80 4.44
C ILE A 21 36.38 16.89 5.20
N THR A 22 35.84 17.35 6.35
CA THR A 22 36.51 18.35 7.19
C THR A 22 37.81 17.81 7.80
N PHE A 23 37.81 16.55 8.25
CA PHE A 23 39.03 15.88 8.72
C PHE A 23 40.10 15.76 7.61
N VAL A 24 39.69 15.34 6.40
CA VAL A 24 40.61 15.25 5.25
C VAL A 24 41.13 16.63 4.86
N SER A 25 40.27 17.67 4.85
CA SER A 25 40.66 19.06 4.58
C SER A 25 41.73 19.56 5.56
N PHE A 26 41.57 19.26 6.85
CA PHE A 26 42.54 19.65 7.87
C PHE A 26 43.88 18.90 7.70
N THR A 27 43.81 17.59 7.48
CA THR A 27 45.01 16.74 7.45
C THR A 27 45.80 16.83 6.14
N ILE A 28 45.14 17.00 4.99
CA ILE A 28 45.81 17.13 3.69
C ILE A 28 46.73 18.36 3.66
N ALA A 29 46.28 19.47 4.24
CA ALA A 29 47.07 20.70 4.35
C ALA A 29 48.32 20.50 5.21
N LEU A 30 48.22 19.70 6.28
CA LEU A 30 49.36 19.39 7.15
C LEU A 30 50.38 18.48 6.46
N PHE A 31 49.93 17.44 5.76
CA PHE A 31 50.84 16.49 5.10
C PHE A 31 51.53 17.09 3.88
N LEU A 32 50.83 17.89 3.08
CA LEU A 32 51.44 18.59 1.95
C LEU A 32 52.61 19.50 2.39
N VAL A 33 52.50 20.13 3.56
CA VAL A 33 53.57 20.94 4.15
C VAL A 33 54.79 20.10 4.52
N VAL A 34 54.60 18.92 5.11
CA VAL A 34 55.71 18.02 5.48
C VAL A 34 56.45 17.55 4.22
N LEU A 35 55.72 17.22 3.16
CA LEU A 35 56.31 16.86 1.87
C LEU A 35 57.09 18.03 1.27
N LEU A 36 56.54 19.25 1.33
CA LEU A 36 57.20 20.46 0.86
C LEU A 36 58.54 20.72 1.57
N VAL A 37 58.59 20.53 2.90
CA VAL A 37 59.82 20.68 3.68
C VAL A 37 60.85 19.62 3.32
N LYS A 38 60.42 18.37 3.08
CA LYS A 38 61.36 17.28 2.76
C LYS A 38 62.01 17.43 1.39
N PHE A 39 61.23 17.83 0.39
CA PHE A 39 61.71 17.99 -0.99
C PHE A 39 62.32 19.38 -1.25
N LEU A 40 62.53 20.16 -0.20
CA LEU A 40 63.19 21.46 -0.29
C LEU A 40 64.69 21.28 -0.60
N PRO A 41 65.21 21.84 -1.70
CA PRO A 41 66.64 21.80 -1.99
C PRO A 41 67.44 22.58 -0.94
N THR A 42 68.64 22.09 -0.58
CA THR A 42 69.52 22.71 0.43
C THR A 42 70.14 24.04 0.00
N THR A 43 70.11 24.36 -1.30
CA THR A 43 70.54 25.65 -1.86
C THR A 43 69.45 26.18 -2.78
N THR A 44 68.64 27.10 -2.28
CA THR A 44 67.57 27.75 -3.06
C THR A 44 67.82 29.25 -3.12
N THR A 45 67.49 29.86 -4.25
CA THR A 45 67.60 31.31 -4.45
C THR A 45 66.71 32.04 -3.45
N ALA A 46 67.10 33.23 -2.99
CA ALA A 46 66.35 34.02 -2.01
C ALA A 46 64.87 34.25 -2.41
N VAL A 47 64.58 34.18 -3.70
CA VAL A 47 63.26 34.31 -4.31
C VAL A 47 62.41 33.03 -4.17
N ALA A 48 63.01 31.84 -4.27
CA ALA A 48 62.33 30.56 -4.03
C ALA A 48 61.92 30.38 -2.56
N TRP A 49 62.76 30.81 -1.61
CA TRP A 49 62.47 30.81 -0.17
C TRP A 49 61.19 31.60 0.20
N SER A 50 60.97 32.75 -0.44
CA SER A 50 59.79 33.60 -0.22
C SER A 50 58.47 32.95 -0.65
N SER A 51 58.50 32.06 -1.66
CA SER A 51 57.31 31.32 -2.06
C SER A 51 56.99 30.15 -1.15
N ILE A 52 58.01 29.43 -0.69
CA ILE A 52 57.86 28.28 0.22
C ILE A 52 57.26 28.76 1.56
N SER A 53 57.70 29.93 2.04
CA SER A 53 57.09 30.64 3.16
C SER A 53 55.58 30.89 2.96
N ARG A 54 55.12 31.28 1.75
CA ARG A 54 53.69 31.51 1.45
C ARG A 54 52.81 30.26 1.62
N THR A 55 53.27 29.11 1.15
CA THR A 55 52.57 27.81 1.29
C THR A 55 52.61 27.28 2.72
N LEU A 56 53.67 27.60 3.46
CA LEU A 56 53.82 27.23 4.88
C LEU A 56 52.91 28.08 5.78
N HIS A 57 52.76 29.38 5.48
CA HIS A 57 51.88 30.30 6.22
C HIS A 57 50.38 30.09 5.98
N SER A 58 49.96 29.43 4.90
CA SER A 58 48.56 29.06 4.67
C SER A 58 48.10 27.78 5.40
N SER A 59 48.99 27.15 6.17
CA SER A 59 48.70 25.97 7.00
C SER A 59 48.54 26.35 8.47
N LEU A 60 48.04 25.47 9.36
CA LEU A 60 47.93 25.73 10.80
C LEU A 60 49.27 25.66 11.58
N TRP A 61 50.36 25.23 10.94
CA TRP A 61 51.69 25.16 11.56
C TRP A 61 52.19 26.49 12.19
N PRO A 62 51.99 27.67 11.60
CA PRO A 62 52.40 28.95 12.18
C PRO A 62 51.55 29.38 13.37
N THR A 63 50.34 28.83 13.58
CA THR A 63 49.53 29.07 14.79
C THR A 63 50.02 28.23 15.96
N VAL A 64 50.36 26.97 15.70
CA VAL A 64 51.00 26.07 16.67
C VAL A 64 52.43 26.56 17.00
N LEU A 65 53.13 27.17 16.04
CA LEU A 65 54.51 27.61 16.16
C LEU A 65 54.70 29.14 16.25
N ARG A 66 53.61 29.93 16.33
CA ARG A 66 53.53 31.41 16.47
C ARG A 66 54.48 32.26 15.58
N THR A 67 54.33 32.29 14.25
CA THR A 67 55.13 33.19 13.36
C THR A 67 54.40 33.66 12.10
N ASP A 68 54.64 34.92 11.65
CA ASP A 68 53.93 35.61 10.55
C ASP A 68 54.85 36.45 9.61
N SER A 69 54.50 36.53 8.31
CA SER A 69 54.62 37.65 7.32
C SER A 69 55.09 37.31 5.87
N ARG A 70 54.58 38.07 4.87
CA ARG A 70 54.44 37.77 3.40
C ARG A 70 55.43 38.49 2.44
N THR A 71 55.78 37.92 1.25
CA THR A 71 55.45 38.35 -0.17
C THR A 71 56.40 37.85 -1.32
N GLY A 72 55.81 37.22 -2.39
CA GLY A 72 56.13 37.01 -3.86
C GLY A 72 57.56 36.70 -4.41
N GLN A 73 57.87 35.90 -5.47
CA GLN A 73 57.22 35.17 -6.59
C GLN A 73 58.15 33.95 -6.97
N THR A 74 57.71 32.89 -7.69
CA THR A 74 58.39 31.55 -7.77
C THR A 74 59.35 31.27 -8.94
N GLU A 75 60.46 30.56 -8.69
CA GLU A 75 61.18 29.69 -9.65
C GLU A 75 61.52 28.30 -9.04
N GLY A 76 61.04 27.21 -9.66
CA GLY A 76 61.33 25.81 -9.28
C GLY A 76 60.20 24.82 -9.60
N VAL A 77 60.45 23.81 -10.43
CA VAL A 77 59.40 22.91 -11.01
C VAL A 77 58.70 22.04 -9.95
N VAL A 78 59.44 21.36 -9.07
CA VAL A 78 58.87 20.46 -8.05
C VAL A 78 58.05 21.24 -7.01
N VAL A 79 58.57 22.38 -6.58
CA VAL A 79 57.90 23.28 -5.62
C VAL A 79 56.66 23.91 -6.25
N SER A 80 56.68 24.23 -7.56
CA SER A 80 55.52 24.69 -8.30
C SER A 80 54.41 23.64 -8.40
N ILE A 81 54.77 22.36 -8.59
CA ILE A 81 53.81 21.24 -8.63
C ILE A 81 53.12 21.06 -7.27
N LEU A 82 53.88 21.01 -6.16
CA LEU A 82 53.29 20.90 -4.81
C LEU A 82 52.43 22.12 -4.44
N SER A 83 52.82 23.34 -4.85
CA SER A 83 52.03 24.55 -4.62
C SER A 83 50.72 24.57 -5.42
N ARG A 84 50.73 24.13 -6.70
CA ARG A 84 49.53 24.01 -7.54
C ARG A 84 48.61 22.89 -7.05
N LEU A 85 49.18 21.80 -6.53
CA LEU A 85 48.42 20.70 -5.93
C LEU A 85 47.64 21.18 -4.70
N GLY A 86 48.23 22.03 -3.86
CA GLY A 86 47.53 22.66 -2.73
C GLY A 86 46.28 23.45 -3.14
N THR A 87 46.37 24.27 -4.19
CA THR A 87 45.21 25.02 -4.72
C THR A 87 44.16 24.14 -5.39
N LEU A 88 44.58 23.05 -6.06
CA LEU A 88 43.67 22.08 -6.65
C LEU A 88 42.89 21.33 -5.55
N THR A 89 43.58 20.93 -4.48
CA THR A 89 42.95 20.21 -3.36
C THR A 89 41.93 21.05 -2.61
N THR A 90 42.15 22.37 -2.43
CA THR A 90 41.16 23.22 -1.76
C THR A 90 39.89 23.41 -2.58
N ILE A 91 40.02 23.55 -3.90
CA ILE A 91 38.86 23.58 -4.82
C ILE A 91 38.14 22.23 -4.79
N LEU A 92 38.89 21.12 -4.84
CA LEU A 92 38.33 19.79 -4.81
C LEU A 92 37.61 19.48 -3.49
N VAL A 93 38.13 19.93 -2.34
CA VAL A 93 37.47 19.86 -1.03
C VAL A 93 36.16 20.64 -1.04
N ALA A 94 36.16 21.87 -1.58
CA ALA A 94 34.95 22.69 -1.63
C ALA A 94 33.86 22.07 -2.52
N VAL A 95 34.25 21.55 -3.69
CA VAL A 95 33.35 20.84 -4.61
C VAL A 95 32.85 19.53 -3.99
N ALA A 96 33.74 18.75 -3.36
CA ALA A 96 33.40 17.50 -2.69
C ALA A 96 32.42 17.73 -1.53
N GLY A 97 32.64 18.77 -0.71
CA GLY A 97 31.76 19.12 0.41
C GLY A 97 30.34 19.44 0.00
N VAL A 98 30.12 19.95 -1.22
CA VAL A 98 28.78 20.23 -1.75
C VAL A 98 28.20 19.02 -2.48
N ILE A 99 28.99 18.33 -3.30
CA ILE A 99 28.50 17.29 -4.22
C ILE A 99 28.28 15.94 -3.53
N LEU A 100 29.12 15.53 -2.57
CA LEU A 100 28.96 14.20 -1.95
C LEU A 100 27.63 14.01 -1.21
N PRO A 101 27.13 14.98 -0.42
CA PRO A 101 25.83 14.85 0.25
C PRO A 101 24.64 14.78 -0.69
N LEU A 102 24.72 15.38 -1.89
CA LEU A 102 23.65 15.37 -2.90
C LEU A 102 23.35 13.97 -3.48
N GLY A 103 24.28 13.02 -3.34
CA GLY A 103 24.09 11.65 -3.79
C GLY A 103 23.25 10.77 -2.86
N LEU A 104 22.87 11.27 -1.68
CA LEU A 104 22.07 10.55 -0.70
C LEU A 104 20.59 10.69 -1.02
N SER A 105 19.89 9.57 -1.14
CA SER A 105 18.43 9.52 -1.22
C SER A 105 17.89 8.48 -0.25
N GLU A 106 16.63 8.62 0.14
CA GLU A 106 15.91 7.52 0.77
C GLU A 106 15.85 6.35 -0.20
N GLY A 107 16.23 5.17 0.29
CA GLY A 107 16.18 3.93 -0.46
C GLY A 107 14.82 3.24 -0.31
N PRO A 108 14.60 2.12 -1.04
CA PRO A 108 13.37 1.35 -0.91
C PRO A 108 13.21 0.81 0.51
N ILE A 109 11.97 0.73 1.01
CA ILE A 109 11.69 0.08 2.29
C ILE A 109 12.07 -1.40 2.16
N VAL A 110 12.77 -1.93 3.16
CA VAL A 110 13.15 -3.35 3.22
C VAL A 110 12.62 -3.94 4.51
N ASP A 111 12.06 -5.14 4.44
CA ASP A 111 11.57 -5.87 5.60
C ASP A 111 12.73 -6.32 6.51
N GLY A 112 12.56 -6.07 7.82
CA GLY A 112 13.45 -6.55 8.85
C GLY A 112 13.26 -8.04 9.17
N SER A 113 13.88 -8.48 10.27
CA SER A 113 13.63 -9.82 10.82
C SER A 113 12.25 -9.90 11.47
N PHE A 114 11.52 -11.00 11.27
CA PHE A 114 10.26 -11.25 11.96
C PHE A 114 10.43 -11.28 13.48
N ARG A 115 9.58 -10.54 14.18
CA ARG A 115 9.52 -10.49 15.66
C ARG A 115 8.07 -10.63 16.13
N PRO A 116 7.82 -11.30 17.26
CA PRO A 116 6.50 -11.32 17.86
C PRO A 116 6.20 -9.95 18.47
N LEU A 117 5.18 -9.27 17.96
CA LEU A 117 4.64 -8.02 18.49
C LEU A 117 3.22 -8.22 18.98
N LYS A 118 2.77 -7.35 19.88
CA LYS A 118 1.40 -7.37 20.38
C LYS A 118 0.45 -6.88 19.28
N GLY A 119 -0.58 -7.68 18.99
CA GLY A 119 -1.71 -7.26 18.17
C GLY A 119 -2.72 -6.49 19.01
N THR A 120 -3.24 -5.39 18.48
CA THR A 120 -4.36 -4.66 19.10
C THR A 120 -5.48 -4.51 18.10
N TYR A 121 -6.71 -4.61 18.60
CA TYR A 121 -7.90 -4.29 17.84
C TYR A 121 -7.94 -2.80 17.52
N ILE A 122 -8.21 -2.46 16.26
CA ILE A 122 -8.48 -1.09 15.82
C ILE A 122 -9.95 -1.02 15.41
N PRO A 123 -10.76 -0.12 16.00
CA PRO A 123 -12.16 -0.01 15.63
C PRO A 123 -12.31 0.53 14.21
N ASP A 124 -13.17 -0.11 13.43
CA ASP A 124 -13.62 0.39 12.14
C ASP A 124 -14.73 1.45 12.31
N ASN A 125 -14.72 2.45 11.44
CA ASN A 125 -15.72 3.52 11.37
C ASN A 125 -16.59 3.44 10.11
N SER A 126 -16.52 2.33 9.36
CA SER A 126 -17.36 2.09 8.18
C SER A 126 -18.86 2.03 8.53
N PRO A 127 -19.76 2.22 7.55
CA PRO A 127 -21.20 2.01 7.75
C PRO A 127 -21.54 0.62 8.31
N LEU A 128 -20.76 -0.41 7.95
CA LEU A 128 -20.90 -1.75 8.51
C LEU A 128 -20.67 -1.75 10.02
N ALA A 129 -19.61 -1.11 10.51
CA ALA A 129 -19.32 -1.02 11.94
C ALA A 129 -20.45 -0.34 12.73
N LEU A 130 -21.05 0.71 12.14
CA LEU A 130 -22.21 1.41 12.74
C LEU A 130 -23.48 0.54 12.78
N SER A 131 -23.59 -0.43 11.88
CA SER A 131 -24.73 -1.34 11.79
C SER A 131 -24.61 -2.57 12.70
N THR A 132 -23.41 -2.85 13.22
CA THR A 132 -23.13 -3.98 14.10
C THR A 132 -23.76 -3.76 15.48
N THR A 133 -24.32 -4.82 16.08
CA THR A 133 -24.87 -4.74 17.44
C THR A 133 -23.77 -4.40 18.47
N PRO A 134 -23.95 -3.38 19.34
CA PRO A 134 -22.89 -2.92 20.25
C PRO A 134 -22.36 -3.95 21.27
N TYR A 135 -23.17 -4.96 21.63
CA TYR A 135 -22.85 -5.95 22.66
C TYR A 135 -22.61 -7.34 22.05
N GLN A 136 -21.61 -7.46 21.18
CA GLN A 136 -21.25 -8.73 20.52
C GLN A 136 -20.86 -9.85 21.50
N ASP A 137 -20.40 -9.50 22.70
CA ASP A 137 -20.10 -10.41 23.81
C ASP A 137 -21.33 -11.10 24.41
N SER A 138 -22.52 -10.53 24.19
CA SER A 138 -23.80 -11.12 24.63
C SER A 138 -24.37 -12.17 23.67
N PHE A 139 -23.67 -12.46 22.56
CA PHE A 139 -24.10 -13.46 21.60
C PHE A 139 -24.08 -14.87 22.21
N VAL A 140 -25.20 -15.59 22.08
CA VAL A 140 -25.34 -16.96 22.60
C VAL A 140 -25.48 -17.92 21.43
N TYR A 141 -24.46 -18.77 21.27
CA TYR A 141 -24.52 -19.90 20.35
C TYR A 141 -25.57 -20.93 20.81
N GLY A 142 -26.22 -21.55 19.85
CA GLY A 142 -27.19 -22.61 20.09
C GLY A 142 -27.53 -23.32 18.79
N ARG A 143 -28.29 -24.42 18.88
CA ARG A 143 -28.75 -25.17 17.72
C ARG A 143 -30.13 -25.73 17.97
N GLN A 144 -30.99 -25.66 16.96
CA GLN A 144 -32.29 -26.32 16.95
C GLN A 144 -32.26 -27.51 16.00
N CYS A 145 -32.87 -28.63 16.41
CA CYS A 145 -32.98 -29.82 15.59
C CYS A 145 -34.44 -30.27 15.47
N GLY A 146 -34.80 -30.73 14.28
CA GLY A 146 -36.16 -31.11 13.92
C GLY A 146 -36.99 -29.94 13.40
N TYR A 147 -37.35 -29.99 12.11
CA TYR A 147 -38.17 -28.93 11.49
C TYR A 147 -39.66 -29.08 11.83
N LEU A 148 -40.22 -30.29 11.64
CA LEU A 148 -41.65 -30.56 11.86
C LEU A 148 -41.98 -30.92 13.30
N LEU A 149 -41.06 -31.64 13.96
CA LEU A 149 -41.18 -32.10 15.34
C LEU A 149 -39.83 -31.91 16.00
N PRO A 150 -39.78 -31.46 17.27
CA PRO A 150 -38.52 -31.34 18.02
C PRO A 150 -37.81 -32.70 18.07
N VAL A 151 -36.52 -32.71 17.73
CA VAL A 151 -35.65 -33.89 17.84
C VAL A 151 -34.43 -33.52 18.66
N SER A 152 -33.94 -34.44 19.48
CA SER A 152 -32.72 -34.22 20.26
C SER A 152 -31.52 -34.01 19.33
N CYS A 153 -30.86 -32.87 19.50
CA CYS A 153 -29.63 -32.56 18.77
C CYS A 153 -28.48 -33.51 19.17
N PRO A 154 -27.52 -33.77 18.27
CA PRO A 154 -26.36 -34.60 18.60
C PRO A 154 -25.65 -34.15 19.88
N GLY A 155 -25.42 -35.10 20.79
CA GLY A 155 -24.76 -34.87 22.09
C GLY A 155 -25.65 -34.26 23.17
N ASN A 156 -26.96 -34.14 22.92
CA ASN A 156 -27.96 -33.71 23.90
C ASN A 156 -29.13 -34.71 23.93
N ASP A 157 -29.67 -34.96 25.11
CA ASP A 157 -30.81 -35.88 25.29
C ASP A 157 -32.15 -35.13 25.24
N ASP A 158 -32.16 -33.82 25.51
CA ASP A 158 -33.37 -32.99 25.56
C ASP A 158 -33.70 -32.40 24.17
N PRO A 159 -34.86 -32.77 23.57
CA PRO A 159 -35.28 -32.25 22.26
C PRO A 159 -35.67 -30.77 22.27
N ASP A 160 -35.98 -30.19 23.42
CA ASP A 160 -36.34 -28.77 23.54
C ASP A 160 -35.11 -27.88 23.82
N SER A 161 -33.94 -28.49 24.02
CA SER A 161 -32.73 -27.77 24.39
C SER A 161 -31.94 -27.31 23.17
N THR A 162 -31.58 -26.03 23.15
CA THR A 162 -30.71 -25.43 22.12
C THR A 162 -29.23 -25.47 22.47
N SER A 163 -28.87 -26.05 23.62
CA SER A 163 -27.49 -26.08 24.10
C SER A 163 -26.61 -26.98 23.25
N ILE A 164 -25.38 -26.54 23.02
CA ILE A 164 -24.38 -27.30 22.28
C ILE A 164 -23.64 -28.21 23.25
N ALA A 165 -23.46 -29.47 22.86
CA ALA A 165 -22.73 -30.44 23.67
C ALA A 165 -21.30 -29.93 24.00
N PRO A 166 -20.85 -29.97 25.27
CA PRO A 166 -19.53 -29.47 25.66
C PRO A 166 -18.37 -30.14 24.91
N SER A 167 -18.52 -31.41 24.55
CA SER A 167 -17.53 -32.15 23.75
C SER A 167 -17.36 -31.59 22.34
N ILE A 168 -18.45 -31.17 21.69
CA ILE A 168 -18.42 -30.55 20.35
C ILE A 168 -17.77 -29.17 20.43
N LEU A 169 -18.10 -28.38 21.45
CA LEU A 169 -17.46 -27.08 21.71
C LEU A 169 -15.95 -27.20 21.89
N GLU A 170 -15.48 -28.18 22.68
CA GLU A 170 -14.04 -28.40 22.90
C GLU A 170 -13.31 -28.76 21.61
N ILE A 171 -13.89 -29.65 20.80
CA ILE A 171 -13.30 -30.11 19.53
C ILE A 171 -13.16 -28.95 18.56
N PHE A 172 -14.23 -28.21 18.30
CA PHE A 172 -14.25 -27.16 17.28
C PHE A 172 -13.58 -25.85 17.73
N ASN A 173 -13.35 -25.66 19.04
CA ASN A 173 -12.50 -24.58 19.56
C ASN A 173 -11.01 -24.94 19.64
N SER A 174 -10.62 -26.15 19.23
CA SER A 174 -9.21 -26.56 19.20
C SER A 174 -8.35 -25.73 18.24
N THR A 175 -8.96 -25.11 17.22
CA THR A 175 -8.29 -24.19 16.29
C THR A 175 -9.12 -22.92 16.12
N PRO A 176 -8.52 -21.79 15.68
CA PRO A 176 -9.26 -20.54 15.50
C PRO A 176 -10.10 -20.50 14.20
N HIS A 177 -10.12 -21.56 13.39
CA HIS A 177 -10.82 -21.62 12.10
C HIS A 177 -12.04 -22.55 12.16
N GLY A 178 -12.79 -22.47 13.26
CA GLY A 178 -13.99 -23.25 13.53
C GLY A 178 -15.29 -22.45 13.37
N PRO A 179 -16.44 -23.10 13.58
CA PRO A 179 -17.76 -22.47 13.49
C PRO A 179 -18.00 -21.40 14.57
N PHE A 180 -17.25 -21.46 15.68
CA PHE A 180 -17.32 -20.52 16.80
C PHE A 180 -16.37 -19.31 16.67
N SER A 181 -15.84 -19.09 15.46
CA SER A 181 -15.02 -17.92 15.12
C SER A 181 -15.82 -16.80 14.44
N MET A 182 -17.14 -16.96 14.36
CA MET A 182 -18.06 -16.03 13.71
C MET A 182 -19.33 -15.83 14.52
N ASN A 183 -19.92 -14.63 14.40
CA ASN A 183 -21.20 -14.23 14.97
C ASN A 183 -22.10 -13.64 13.88
N PHE A 184 -23.40 -13.52 14.17
CA PHE A 184 -24.26 -12.64 13.40
C PHE A 184 -23.87 -11.17 13.66
N ARG A 185 -23.81 -10.37 12.59
CA ARG A 185 -23.56 -8.93 12.71
C ARG A 185 -24.68 -8.24 13.49
N ARG A 186 -25.92 -8.68 13.26
CA ARG A 186 -27.12 -8.23 13.96
C ARG A 186 -27.91 -9.41 14.48
N PHE A 187 -28.31 -9.32 15.75
CA PHE A 187 -29.07 -10.37 16.41
C PHE A 187 -29.94 -9.78 17.52
N TYR A 188 -30.99 -10.51 17.86
CA TYR A 188 -31.79 -10.31 19.07
C TYR A 188 -31.40 -11.36 20.11
N PRO A 189 -31.52 -11.04 21.42
CA PRO A 189 -31.53 -12.08 22.44
C PRO A 189 -32.70 -13.04 22.16
N GLY A 190 -32.46 -14.34 22.27
CA GLY A 190 -33.51 -15.34 22.05
C GLY A 190 -34.64 -15.22 23.06
N ASP A 191 -35.82 -15.73 22.66
CA ASP A 191 -36.95 -15.93 23.56
C ASP A 191 -36.60 -16.91 24.70
N GLU A 192 -37.36 -16.88 25.80
CA GLU A 192 -37.18 -17.75 26.98
C GLU A 192 -37.15 -19.24 26.61
N LYS A 193 -37.80 -19.61 25.50
CA LYS A 193 -37.80 -20.98 24.94
C LYS A 193 -36.56 -21.34 24.14
N LYS A 194 -35.95 -20.38 23.43
CA LYS A 194 -34.85 -20.66 22.50
C LYS A 194 -33.48 -20.53 23.15
N ASN A 195 -33.32 -19.74 24.21
CA ASN A 195 -32.07 -19.55 24.97
C ASN A 195 -30.78 -19.40 24.11
N CYS A 196 -30.91 -18.91 22.88
CA CYS A 196 -29.82 -18.67 21.93
C CYS A 196 -30.16 -17.44 21.09
N SER A 197 -29.16 -16.75 20.54
CA SER A 197 -29.38 -15.50 19.80
C SER A 197 -30.03 -15.76 18.42
N ASP A 198 -31.07 -15.01 18.09
CA ASP A 198 -31.72 -15.05 16.78
C ASP A 198 -31.10 -13.98 15.86
N GLY A 199 -30.46 -14.41 14.78
CA GLY A 199 -29.93 -13.51 13.75
C GLY A 199 -31.06 -12.93 12.90
N PHE A 200 -30.89 -11.69 12.43
CA PHE A 200 -31.81 -11.11 11.45
C PHE A 200 -31.04 -10.39 10.36
N GLU A 201 -31.62 -10.42 9.17
CA GLU A 201 -30.96 -9.94 7.98
C GLU A 201 -31.04 -8.42 7.87
N ALA A 202 -29.93 -7.80 7.46
CA ALA A 202 -29.85 -6.38 7.20
C ALA A 202 -28.76 -6.06 6.19
N SER A 203 -28.90 -4.93 5.49
CA SER A 203 -27.85 -4.32 4.69
C SER A 203 -27.47 -2.97 5.30
N ALA A 204 -26.17 -2.69 5.34
CA ALA A 204 -25.65 -1.37 5.73
C ALA A 204 -25.15 -0.59 4.52
N GLU A 205 -24.47 -1.28 3.61
CA GLU A 205 -23.92 -0.76 2.36
C GLU A 205 -23.78 -1.90 1.35
N THR A 206 -23.79 -1.57 0.06
CA THR A 206 -23.44 -2.52 -1.00
C THR A 206 -22.01 -2.34 -1.49
N PHE A 207 -21.26 -3.44 -1.55
CA PHE A 207 -19.91 -3.52 -2.05
C PHE A 207 -19.84 -4.11 -3.46
N VAL A 208 -20.98 -4.46 -4.07
CA VAL A 208 -21.05 -5.09 -5.41
C VAL A 208 -20.35 -4.25 -6.46
N LEU A 209 -20.26 -2.92 -6.31
CA LEU A 209 -19.54 -2.04 -7.22
C LEU A 209 -18.02 -2.10 -7.10
N ARG A 210 -17.46 -2.50 -5.95
CA ARG A 210 -16.02 -2.59 -5.68
C ARG A 210 -15.35 -3.71 -6.46
N ASN A 211 -14.05 -3.58 -6.71
CA ASN A 211 -13.22 -4.54 -7.46
C ASN A 211 -11.89 -4.84 -6.74
N ASP A 212 -11.83 -4.56 -5.45
CA ASP A 212 -10.65 -4.64 -4.61
C ASP A 212 -10.90 -5.50 -3.37
N ILE A 213 -9.80 -5.85 -2.69
CA ILE A 213 -9.84 -6.51 -1.39
C ILE A 213 -9.71 -5.43 -0.33
N PHE A 214 -10.60 -5.43 0.64
CA PHE A 214 -10.63 -4.45 1.71
C PHE A 214 -11.02 -5.10 3.04
N PHE A 215 -10.77 -4.39 4.13
CA PHE A 215 -11.27 -4.79 5.44
C PHE A 215 -12.59 -4.09 5.72
N ALA A 216 -13.48 -4.76 6.45
CA ALA A 216 -14.69 -4.16 6.97
C ALA A 216 -15.08 -4.87 8.27
N ASP A 217 -15.41 -4.12 9.32
CA ASP A 217 -15.72 -4.58 10.69
C ASP A 217 -15.79 -6.10 10.90
N GLY A 218 -14.67 -6.66 11.41
CA GLY A 218 -14.45 -8.08 11.71
C GLY A 218 -14.30 -9.03 10.51
N LEU A 219 -14.15 -8.50 9.29
CA LEU A 219 -13.96 -9.25 8.05
C LEU A 219 -12.89 -8.64 7.15
N ILE A 220 -12.37 -9.48 6.25
CA ILE A 220 -11.71 -9.08 5.00
C ILE A 220 -12.64 -9.50 3.88
N VAL A 221 -13.01 -8.57 3.01
CA VAL A 221 -13.94 -8.81 1.90
C VAL A 221 -13.16 -8.70 0.60
N ASP A 222 -13.19 -9.77 -0.19
CA ASP A 222 -12.63 -9.82 -1.54
C ASP A 222 -13.79 -9.70 -2.55
N MET A 223 -13.89 -8.56 -3.22
CA MET A 223 -14.88 -8.30 -4.28
C MET A 223 -14.27 -8.42 -5.68
N THR A 224 -13.14 -9.11 -5.82
CA THR A 224 -12.58 -9.41 -7.15
C THR A 224 -13.43 -10.44 -7.88
N ALA A 225 -13.67 -10.23 -9.19
CA ALA A 225 -14.55 -11.11 -9.97
C ALA A 225 -14.04 -12.56 -10.11
N GLU A 226 -12.73 -12.80 -9.95
CA GLU A 226 -12.15 -14.13 -10.13
C GLU A 226 -12.44 -15.10 -8.98
N GLN A 227 -12.29 -14.64 -7.73
CA GLN A 227 -12.48 -15.48 -6.55
C GLN A 227 -12.88 -14.59 -5.36
N PRO A 228 -14.13 -14.10 -5.36
CA PRO A 228 -14.62 -13.28 -4.26
C PRO A 228 -14.85 -14.15 -3.01
N GLY A 229 -15.07 -13.51 -1.87
CA GLY A 229 -15.37 -14.19 -0.62
C GLY A 229 -15.06 -13.34 0.59
N ILE A 230 -15.32 -13.89 1.77
CA ILE A 230 -15.06 -13.21 3.04
C ILE A 230 -14.10 -14.01 3.91
N GLY A 231 -13.10 -13.34 4.47
CA GLY A 231 -12.18 -13.86 5.46
C GLY A 231 -12.56 -13.38 6.86
N LEU A 232 -12.66 -14.30 7.83
CA LEU A 232 -12.99 -13.95 9.21
C LEU A 232 -11.77 -13.35 9.92
N TRP A 233 -11.83 -12.06 10.25
CA TRP A 233 -10.68 -11.35 10.80
C TRP A 233 -11.07 -10.25 11.78
N ASN A 234 -10.76 -10.43 13.07
CA ASN A 234 -11.04 -9.42 14.09
C ASN A 234 -9.96 -8.32 14.16
N GLN A 235 -9.73 -7.61 13.05
CA GLN A 235 -9.02 -6.33 12.91
C GLN A 235 -7.82 -6.08 13.85
N THR A 236 -6.92 -7.05 13.93
CA THR A 236 -5.72 -6.98 14.79
C THR A 236 -4.52 -6.47 14.02
N VAL A 237 -3.97 -5.34 14.48
CA VAL A 237 -2.86 -4.62 13.84
C VAL A 237 -1.71 -4.45 14.83
N PRO A 238 -0.44 -4.51 14.41
CA PRO A 238 0.69 -4.34 15.32
C PRO A 238 0.89 -2.87 15.72
N THR A 239 0.92 -2.57 17.03
CA THR A 239 1.02 -1.18 17.55
C THR A 239 2.43 -0.68 17.79
N GLU A 240 3.43 -1.55 17.80
CA GLU A 240 4.82 -1.22 18.18
C GLU A 240 5.71 -0.80 16.99
N VAL A 241 5.12 -0.44 15.84
CA VAL A 241 5.88 -0.27 14.59
C VAL A 241 5.88 1.17 14.07
N GLU A 242 6.91 1.95 14.37
CA GLU A 242 6.97 3.38 14.02
C GLU A 242 6.92 3.70 12.51
N ILE A 243 7.43 2.82 11.65
CA ILE A 243 7.62 3.05 10.21
C ILE A 243 6.66 2.17 9.37
N GLY A 244 5.79 1.41 10.03
CA GLY A 244 4.99 0.37 9.38
C GLY A 244 5.70 -0.98 9.30
N GLY A 245 4.98 -2.02 8.92
CA GLY A 245 5.50 -3.37 8.91
C GLY A 245 4.64 -4.32 8.10
N THR A 246 5.23 -5.48 7.82
CA THR A 246 4.62 -6.57 7.06
C THR A 246 4.37 -7.74 8.01
N TRP A 247 3.15 -8.27 8.07
CA TRP A 247 2.83 -9.46 8.86
C TRP A 247 1.91 -10.39 8.09
N SER A 248 1.85 -11.67 8.46
CA SER A 248 0.97 -12.64 7.81
C SER A 248 0.13 -13.39 8.85
N GLN A 249 -1.10 -13.71 8.48
CA GLN A 249 -2.02 -14.47 9.32
C GLN A 249 -2.75 -15.50 8.47
N ASP A 250 -2.99 -16.67 9.05
CA ASP A 250 -3.89 -17.64 8.47
C ASP A 250 -5.33 -17.26 8.83
N ILE A 251 -6.20 -17.22 7.84
CA ILE A 251 -7.58 -16.73 7.97
C ILE A 251 -8.52 -17.79 7.38
N LEU A 252 -9.65 -18.01 8.04
CA LEU A 252 -10.73 -18.83 7.50
C LEU A 252 -11.51 -18.01 6.47
N TRP A 253 -11.49 -18.47 5.22
CA TRP A 253 -12.24 -17.87 4.12
C TRP A 253 -13.49 -18.69 3.81
N ILE A 254 -14.59 -17.98 3.59
CA ILE A 254 -15.86 -18.49 3.06
C ILE A 254 -16.01 -17.94 1.65
N GLU A 255 -16.03 -18.84 0.68
CA GLU A 255 -15.94 -18.49 -0.73
C GLU A 255 -17.15 -19.07 -1.49
N PRO A 256 -17.89 -18.25 -2.24
CA PRO A 256 -18.88 -18.76 -3.17
C PRO A 256 -18.22 -19.42 -4.38
N GLU A 257 -18.82 -20.52 -4.85
CA GLU A 257 -18.46 -21.14 -6.12
C GLU A 257 -19.75 -21.42 -6.90
N THR A 258 -19.81 -20.91 -8.13
CA THR A 258 -20.99 -21.01 -8.99
C THR A 258 -20.55 -21.41 -10.39
N GLU A 259 -21.32 -22.30 -11.01
CA GLU A 259 -21.23 -22.61 -12.43
C GLU A 259 -22.60 -22.40 -13.05
N CYS A 260 -22.63 -21.76 -14.22
CA CYS A 260 -23.85 -21.46 -14.96
C CYS A 260 -23.77 -22.04 -16.37
N VAL A 261 -24.89 -22.55 -16.85
CA VAL A 261 -25.06 -23.13 -18.17
C VAL A 261 -26.15 -22.35 -18.91
N ASP A 262 -25.83 -21.93 -20.13
CA ASP A 262 -26.81 -21.33 -21.03
C ASP A 262 -27.86 -22.36 -21.45
N THR A 263 -29.12 -21.99 -21.34
CA THR A 263 -30.25 -22.81 -21.81
C THR A 263 -30.39 -22.78 -23.33
N ASN A 264 -29.65 -21.89 -24.02
CA ASN A 264 -29.79 -21.54 -25.43
C ASN A 264 -31.20 -21.01 -25.76
N LEU A 265 -31.80 -20.31 -24.81
CA LEU A 265 -33.07 -19.60 -24.99
C LEU A 265 -32.88 -18.15 -24.57
N THR A 266 -33.43 -17.23 -25.37
CA THR A 266 -33.46 -15.81 -25.05
C THR A 266 -34.88 -15.31 -24.92
N VAL A 267 -35.08 -14.33 -24.06
CA VAL A 267 -36.30 -13.54 -23.96
C VAL A 267 -36.08 -12.25 -24.73
N ASP A 268 -36.75 -12.13 -25.87
CA ASP A 268 -36.67 -10.97 -26.74
C ASP A 268 -37.90 -10.10 -26.54
N TYR A 269 -37.70 -8.81 -26.28
CA TYR A 269 -38.79 -7.88 -26.01
C TYR A 269 -38.58 -6.51 -26.63
N PHE A 270 -39.70 -5.83 -26.88
CA PHE A 270 -39.75 -4.50 -27.46
C PHE A 270 -40.42 -3.51 -26.51
N LEU A 271 -39.74 -2.39 -26.25
CA LEU A 271 -40.31 -1.30 -25.46
C LEU A 271 -41.23 -0.46 -26.32
N PHE A 272 -42.37 -0.03 -25.77
CA PHE A 272 -43.29 0.84 -26.49
C PHE A 272 -42.58 2.10 -27.03
N ASP A 273 -42.96 2.50 -28.25
CA ASP A 273 -42.60 3.80 -28.83
C ASP A 273 -43.54 4.94 -28.36
N THR A 274 -44.48 4.63 -27.45
CA THR A 274 -45.48 5.58 -26.96
C THR A 274 -45.08 6.19 -25.60
N LEU A 275 -45.83 7.19 -25.15
CA LEU A 275 -45.66 7.81 -23.84
C LEU A 275 -46.05 6.87 -22.67
N GLN A 276 -46.70 5.73 -22.95
CA GLN A 276 -47.03 4.76 -21.92
C GLN A 276 -45.80 3.91 -21.58
N PRO A 277 -45.38 3.86 -20.30
CA PRO A 277 -44.32 2.94 -19.88
C PRO A 277 -44.84 1.50 -19.99
N GLY A 278 -44.11 0.64 -20.71
CA GLY A 278 -44.48 -0.78 -20.85
C GLY A 278 -43.83 -1.48 -22.05
N PHE A 279 -44.25 -2.73 -22.25
CA PHE A 279 -43.77 -3.65 -23.28
C PHE A 279 -44.89 -3.94 -24.28
N ASP A 280 -44.56 -4.00 -25.57
CA ASP A 280 -45.52 -4.34 -26.62
C ASP A 280 -45.76 -5.86 -26.63
N GLU A 281 -44.70 -6.62 -26.91
CA GLU A 281 -44.67 -8.08 -26.94
C GLU A 281 -43.32 -8.56 -26.37
N PHE A 282 -43.33 -9.73 -25.71
CA PHE A 282 -42.11 -10.45 -25.33
C PHE A 282 -42.24 -11.92 -25.70
N ASN A 283 -41.19 -12.46 -26.30
CA ASN A 283 -41.16 -13.79 -26.89
C ASN A 283 -39.96 -14.56 -26.36
N ILE A 284 -40.09 -15.89 -26.28
CA ILE A 284 -38.92 -16.76 -26.13
C ILE A 284 -38.42 -17.16 -27.52
N THR A 285 -37.12 -16.99 -27.76
CA THR A 285 -36.44 -17.36 -29.00
C THR A 285 -35.52 -18.55 -28.74
N ASP A 286 -35.65 -19.58 -29.58
CA ASP A 286 -34.86 -20.82 -29.48
C ASP A 286 -33.56 -20.75 -30.28
N HIS A 287 -32.42 -20.90 -29.60
CA HIS A 287 -31.06 -20.97 -30.15
C HIS A 287 -30.41 -22.35 -29.98
N GLY A 288 -31.22 -23.38 -29.77
CA GLY A 288 -30.76 -24.76 -29.54
C GLY A 288 -31.20 -25.33 -28.20
N GLY A 289 -32.04 -24.61 -27.46
CA GLY A 289 -32.63 -25.08 -26.21
C GLY A 289 -33.71 -26.14 -26.44
N PHE A 290 -34.47 -26.05 -27.54
CA PHE A 290 -35.53 -27.03 -27.86
C PHE A 290 -35.13 -27.97 -28.99
N TYR A 291 -34.78 -27.45 -30.17
CA TYR A 291 -34.53 -28.31 -31.34
C TYR A 291 -33.31 -29.24 -31.17
N ASN A 292 -32.31 -28.83 -30.37
CA ASN A 292 -31.09 -29.58 -30.10
C ASN A 292 -31.04 -30.16 -28.67
N LEU A 293 -32.19 -30.27 -27.99
CA LEU A 293 -32.25 -30.84 -26.64
C LEU A 293 -31.80 -32.31 -26.64
N THR A 294 -31.06 -32.75 -25.61
CA THR A 294 -30.57 -34.13 -25.49
C THR A 294 -31.70 -35.14 -25.29
N ARG A 295 -31.61 -36.34 -25.89
CA ARG A 295 -32.61 -37.42 -25.74
C ARG A 295 -32.42 -38.24 -24.47
N GLU A 296 -31.18 -38.31 -24.01
CA GLU A 296 -30.83 -39.10 -22.83
C GLU A 296 -30.85 -38.18 -21.60
N PRO A 297 -31.46 -38.61 -20.49
CA PRO A 297 -31.45 -37.83 -19.26
C PRO A 297 -30.00 -37.65 -18.79
N PRO A 298 -29.61 -36.44 -18.36
CA PRO A 298 -28.27 -36.20 -17.83
C PRO A 298 -27.97 -37.14 -16.64
N SER A 299 -26.77 -37.71 -16.62
CA SER A 299 -26.34 -38.57 -15.51
C SER A 299 -26.24 -37.78 -14.22
N PHE A 300 -26.51 -38.47 -13.11
CA PHE A 300 -26.34 -37.93 -11.77
C PHE A 300 -25.24 -38.72 -11.06
N ASP A 301 -24.13 -38.05 -10.76
CA ASP A 301 -23.02 -38.63 -10.02
C ASP A 301 -23.06 -38.09 -8.57
N TYR A 302 -22.98 -39.01 -7.61
CA TYR A 302 -22.84 -38.66 -6.20
C TYR A 302 -21.38 -38.25 -5.94
N ASP A 303 -21.10 -36.98 -6.20
CA ASP A 303 -19.72 -36.47 -6.27
C ASP A 303 -19.06 -36.22 -4.90
N GLY A 304 -19.84 -36.22 -3.83
CA GLY A 304 -19.33 -35.98 -2.48
C GLY A 304 -18.59 -34.64 -2.38
N GLN A 305 -17.36 -34.68 -1.86
CA GLN A 305 -16.47 -33.53 -1.77
C GLN A 305 -15.76 -33.17 -3.09
N ASN A 306 -15.94 -33.94 -4.17
CA ASN A 306 -15.39 -33.66 -5.50
C ASN A 306 -16.49 -33.19 -6.47
N ILE A 307 -17.26 -32.19 -6.04
CA ILE A 307 -18.48 -31.75 -6.68
C ILE A 307 -18.28 -31.18 -8.10
N ASN A 308 -19.08 -31.63 -9.07
CA ASN A 308 -19.12 -31.08 -10.42
C ASN A 308 -20.34 -30.16 -10.62
N LEU A 309 -20.22 -28.90 -10.17
CA LEU A 309 -21.29 -27.90 -10.29
C LEU A 309 -21.82 -27.76 -11.72
N ARG A 310 -20.95 -27.80 -12.73
CA ARG A 310 -21.39 -27.67 -14.12
C ARG A 310 -22.37 -28.78 -14.54
N GLN A 311 -22.21 -30.00 -14.03
CA GLN A 311 -23.14 -31.10 -14.30
C GLN A 311 -24.49 -30.88 -13.62
N HIS A 312 -24.50 -30.36 -12.38
CA HIS A 312 -25.72 -29.96 -11.68
C HIS A 312 -26.47 -28.86 -12.46
N ALA A 313 -25.78 -27.78 -12.85
CA ALA A 313 -26.35 -26.69 -13.65
C ALA A 313 -26.85 -27.17 -15.03
N TYR A 314 -26.09 -28.03 -15.71
CA TYR A 314 -26.49 -28.61 -17.01
C TYR A 314 -27.76 -29.45 -16.89
N LYS A 315 -27.85 -30.27 -15.84
CA LYS A 315 -29.05 -31.06 -15.55
C LYS A 315 -30.26 -30.17 -15.30
N GLY A 316 -30.08 -29.11 -14.52
CA GLY A 316 -31.08 -28.05 -14.34
C GLY A 316 -31.56 -27.50 -15.70
N ALA A 317 -30.63 -27.02 -16.53
CA ALA A 317 -30.96 -26.45 -17.85
C ALA A 317 -31.73 -27.41 -18.77
N VAL A 318 -31.32 -28.68 -18.84
CA VAL A 318 -31.97 -29.68 -19.72
C VAL A 318 -33.41 -29.93 -19.29
N TYR A 319 -33.66 -30.15 -17.99
CA TYR A 319 -35.02 -30.35 -17.51
C TYR A 319 -35.86 -29.07 -17.63
N SER A 320 -35.29 -27.90 -17.34
CA SER A 320 -35.96 -26.62 -17.54
C SER A 320 -36.46 -26.45 -18.98
N ASN A 321 -35.61 -26.74 -19.97
CA ASN A 321 -35.96 -26.69 -21.38
C ASN A 321 -37.05 -27.71 -21.74
N GLU A 322 -36.97 -28.93 -21.21
CA GLU A 322 -37.98 -29.97 -21.42
C GLU A 322 -39.36 -29.52 -20.93
N PHE A 323 -39.44 -28.99 -19.71
CA PHE A 323 -40.69 -28.47 -19.15
C PHE A 323 -41.19 -27.22 -19.89
N ALA A 324 -40.30 -26.34 -20.33
CA ALA A 324 -40.68 -25.19 -21.14
C ALA A 324 -41.26 -25.60 -22.50
N MET A 325 -40.71 -26.64 -23.13
CA MET A 325 -41.29 -27.21 -24.35
C MET A 325 -42.70 -27.75 -24.12
N LEU A 326 -42.92 -28.47 -23.01
CA LEU A 326 -44.24 -28.99 -22.64
C LEU A 326 -45.24 -27.85 -22.43
N PHE A 327 -44.82 -26.79 -21.74
CA PHE A 327 -45.64 -25.61 -21.50
C PHE A 327 -46.05 -24.91 -22.81
N LEU A 328 -45.09 -24.72 -23.73
CA LEU A 328 -45.30 -24.06 -25.02
C LEU A 328 -45.95 -24.97 -26.08
N ASN A 329 -46.31 -26.21 -25.72
CA ASN A 329 -46.78 -27.25 -26.64
C ASN A 329 -45.87 -27.41 -27.87
N ALA A 330 -44.56 -27.33 -27.64
CA ALA A 330 -43.51 -27.42 -28.64
C ALA A 330 -42.83 -28.80 -28.61
N THR A 331 -42.29 -29.21 -29.76
CA THR A 331 -41.51 -30.44 -29.90
C THR A 331 -40.18 -30.15 -30.59
N ARG A 332 -39.21 -31.06 -30.49
CA ARG A 332 -37.91 -30.91 -31.18
C ARG A 332 -38.05 -30.82 -32.69
N ASN A 333 -39.08 -31.48 -33.24
CA ASN A 333 -39.34 -31.49 -34.68
C ASN A 333 -40.09 -30.24 -35.16
N SER A 334 -40.79 -29.54 -34.25
CA SER A 334 -41.52 -28.31 -34.56
C SER A 334 -40.72 -27.04 -34.26
N SER A 335 -39.51 -27.19 -33.69
CA SER A 335 -38.59 -26.09 -33.36
C SER A 335 -37.41 -26.08 -34.32
N SER A 336 -36.83 -24.89 -34.51
CA SER A 336 -35.63 -24.64 -35.31
C SER A 336 -34.91 -23.38 -34.82
N GLU A 337 -33.67 -23.17 -35.23
CA GLU A 337 -32.90 -21.97 -34.88
C GLU A 337 -33.69 -20.68 -35.19
N GLY A 338 -33.86 -19.83 -34.17
CA GLY A 338 -34.59 -18.57 -34.25
C GLY A 338 -36.12 -18.70 -34.20
N THR A 339 -36.67 -19.87 -33.87
CA THR A 339 -38.12 -20.04 -33.68
C THR A 339 -38.56 -19.24 -32.45
N THR A 340 -39.58 -18.39 -32.62
CA THR A 340 -40.10 -17.55 -31.55
C THR A 340 -41.45 -18.06 -31.03
N TYR A 341 -41.62 -18.02 -29.72
CA TYR A 341 -42.83 -18.41 -29.02
C TYR A 341 -43.37 -17.20 -28.25
N PRO A 342 -44.54 -16.66 -28.63
CA PRO A 342 -45.10 -15.52 -27.92
C PRO A 342 -45.63 -15.95 -26.55
N LEU A 343 -45.22 -15.22 -25.51
CA LEU A 343 -45.74 -15.40 -24.17
C LEU A 343 -46.91 -14.46 -23.95
N ARG A 344 -48.08 -15.02 -23.62
CA ARG A 344 -49.28 -14.24 -23.33
C ARG A 344 -49.37 -14.00 -21.83
N ASP A 345 -49.47 -12.73 -21.46
CA ASP A 345 -49.48 -12.23 -20.09
C ASP A 345 -50.83 -12.51 -19.44
N ASP A 346 -51.05 -13.74 -18.97
CA ASP A 346 -52.16 -14.08 -18.09
C ASP A 346 -51.70 -13.83 -16.63
N LEU A 347 -52.43 -13.00 -15.89
CA LEU A 347 -52.08 -12.45 -14.56
C LEU A 347 -51.84 -13.49 -13.44
N ASP A 348 -52.00 -14.78 -13.72
CA ASP A 348 -51.91 -15.90 -12.75
C ASP A 348 -50.75 -16.87 -13.05
N MET A 349 -49.81 -16.53 -13.95
CA MET A 349 -48.70 -17.42 -14.30
C MET A 349 -47.54 -17.38 -13.27
N PRO A 350 -47.21 -18.51 -12.60
CA PRO A 350 -46.09 -18.59 -11.68
C PRO A 350 -44.81 -18.87 -12.48
N GLY A 351 -44.19 -17.82 -13.02
CA GLY A 351 -43.00 -17.93 -13.86
C GLY A 351 -42.59 -16.60 -14.48
N LEU A 352 -41.77 -16.66 -15.53
CA LEU A 352 -41.26 -15.52 -16.29
C LEU A 352 -42.40 -14.57 -16.68
N SER A 353 -42.30 -13.33 -16.19
CA SER A 353 -43.32 -12.30 -16.33
C SER A 353 -42.73 -11.00 -16.87
N ARG A 354 -43.59 -10.03 -17.22
CA ARG A 354 -43.13 -8.68 -17.62
C ARG A 354 -42.38 -7.95 -16.50
N SER A 355 -42.65 -8.25 -15.24
CA SER A 355 -41.93 -7.66 -14.11
C SER A 355 -40.47 -8.10 -14.02
N ASP A 356 -40.08 -9.15 -14.74
CA ASP A 356 -38.73 -9.70 -14.72
C ASP A 356 -37.78 -9.07 -15.75
N LEU A 357 -38.33 -8.35 -16.72
CA LEU A 357 -37.57 -7.77 -17.82
C LEU A 357 -36.87 -6.48 -17.41
N GLN A 358 -35.87 -6.05 -18.21
CA GLN A 358 -35.05 -4.84 -17.99
C GLN A 358 -34.14 -4.89 -16.75
N LYS A 359 -34.14 -5.99 -16.02
CA LYS A 359 -33.31 -6.24 -14.84
C LYS A 359 -32.83 -7.68 -14.82
N ILE A 360 -31.86 -7.98 -13.97
CA ILE A 360 -31.52 -9.36 -13.68
C ILE A 360 -32.62 -9.92 -12.77
N SER A 361 -33.27 -10.99 -13.21
CA SER A 361 -34.36 -11.62 -12.46
C SER A 361 -34.03 -13.06 -12.17
N VAL A 362 -34.32 -13.50 -10.94
CA VAL A 362 -34.28 -14.91 -10.62
C VAL A 362 -35.57 -15.56 -11.09
N LEU A 363 -35.44 -16.75 -11.65
CA LEU A 363 -36.54 -17.53 -12.16
C LEU A 363 -36.51 -18.91 -11.48
N PRO A 364 -37.67 -19.53 -11.19
CA PRO A 364 -37.69 -20.93 -10.81
C PRO A 364 -37.00 -21.75 -11.92
N LEU A 365 -36.41 -22.91 -11.59
CA LEU A 365 -35.75 -23.73 -12.62
C LEU A 365 -36.72 -24.04 -13.77
N SER A 366 -37.97 -24.34 -13.47
CA SER A 366 -39.05 -24.36 -14.45
C SER A 366 -39.56 -22.94 -14.72
N TYR A 367 -38.78 -22.13 -15.43
CA TYR A 367 -39.04 -20.69 -15.61
C TYR A 367 -40.37 -20.31 -16.31
N LEU A 368 -41.13 -21.27 -16.85
CA LEU A 368 -42.49 -21.05 -17.39
C LEU A 368 -43.62 -21.63 -16.54
N ASN A 369 -43.33 -22.43 -15.52
CA ASN A 369 -44.35 -23.07 -14.68
C ASN A 369 -43.73 -23.47 -13.35
N ASP A 370 -44.34 -23.20 -12.21
CA ASP A 370 -43.76 -23.57 -10.92
C ASP A 370 -43.95 -25.07 -10.62
N THR A 371 -42.88 -25.86 -10.78
CA THR A 371 -42.88 -27.29 -10.44
C THR A 371 -41.65 -27.61 -9.58
N GLU A 372 -41.89 -27.99 -8.32
CA GLU A 372 -40.84 -28.24 -7.32
C GLU A 372 -39.87 -29.38 -7.68
N SER A 373 -40.20 -30.24 -8.65
CA SER A 373 -39.45 -31.48 -8.93
C SER A 373 -38.07 -31.32 -9.60
N ILE A 374 -37.82 -30.22 -10.32
CA ILE A 374 -36.55 -30.00 -11.06
C ILE A 374 -35.41 -29.64 -10.10
N ASP A 375 -35.77 -28.94 -9.03
CA ASP A 375 -34.84 -28.42 -8.06
C ASP A 375 -34.07 -29.52 -7.32
N ILE A 376 -34.77 -30.54 -6.81
CA ILE A 376 -34.16 -31.72 -6.18
C ILE A 376 -33.16 -32.39 -7.14
N SER A 377 -33.56 -32.52 -8.41
CA SER A 377 -32.71 -33.13 -9.44
C SER A 377 -31.43 -32.33 -9.72
N CYS A 378 -31.48 -31.01 -9.57
CA CYS A 378 -30.32 -30.13 -9.74
C CYS A 378 -29.46 -30.08 -8.47
N ARG A 379 -30.03 -29.95 -7.27
CA ARG A 379 -29.25 -29.87 -6.01
C ARG A 379 -28.55 -31.19 -5.69
N GLY A 380 -29.19 -32.31 -5.99
CA GLY A 380 -28.63 -33.64 -5.78
C GLY A 380 -28.81 -34.21 -4.37
N PHE A 381 -29.65 -33.57 -3.55
CA PHE A 381 -30.08 -34.10 -2.26
C PHE A 381 -31.56 -33.75 -2.04
N GLU A 382 -32.23 -34.52 -1.19
CA GLU A 382 -33.59 -34.27 -0.71
C GLU A 382 -33.60 -34.09 0.81
N ASN A 383 -34.67 -33.50 1.33
CA ASN A 383 -34.94 -33.29 2.75
C ASN A 383 -34.85 -34.57 3.61
N ALA A 384 -35.13 -35.73 3.02
CA ALA A 384 -35.10 -37.02 3.69
C ALA A 384 -33.72 -37.70 3.67
N ASP A 385 -32.75 -37.15 2.94
CA ASP A 385 -31.40 -37.69 2.92
C ASP A 385 -30.68 -37.42 4.25
N THR A 386 -29.71 -38.27 4.59
CA THR A 386 -28.92 -38.13 5.81
C THR A 386 -28.02 -36.88 5.74
N ALA A 387 -27.99 -36.07 6.80
CA ALA A 387 -27.06 -34.96 6.92
C ALA A 387 -25.64 -35.53 7.13
N ASN A 388 -24.76 -35.40 6.14
CA ASN A 388 -23.41 -35.98 6.17
C ASN A 388 -22.42 -35.14 5.35
N ILE A 389 -21.10 -35.30 5.59
CA ILE A 389 -20.02 -34.62 4.86
C ILE A 389 -20.06 -34.88 3.34
N THR A 390 -20.66 -36.01 2.92
CA THR A 390 -20.80 -36.37 1.51
C THR A 390 -21.94 -35.63 0.82
N ASN A 391 -22.94 -35.16 1.56
CA ASN A 391 -24.05 -34.40 0.98
C ASN A 391 -23.68 -32.93 1.07
N VAL A 392 -23.08 -32.42 0.00
CA VAL A 392 -22.67 -31.02 -0.11
C VAL A 392 -23.87 -30.13 -0.40
N HIS A 393 -23.91 -28.95 0.22
CA HIS A 393 -24.91 -27.94 -0.07
C HIS A 393 -24.73 -27.42 -1.51
N VAL A 394 -25.75 -27.64 -2.33
CA VAL A 394 -25.89 -27.05 -3.67
C VAL A 394 -27.22 -26.32 -3.71
N HIS A 395 -27.18 -25.06 -4.08
CA HIS A 395 -28.37 -24.28 -4.38
C HIS A 395 -28.48 -24.13 -5.90
N CYS A 396 -29.65 -24.42 -6.44
CA CYS A 396 -29.89 -24.31 -7.88
C CYS A 396 -30.99 -23.30 -8.17
N GLY A 397 -30.90 -22.67 -9.33
CA GLY A 397 -31.96 -21.82 -9.85
C GLY A 397 -31.67 -21.39 -11.27
N SER A 398 -32.70 -20.92 -11.96
CA SER A 398 -32.51 -20.25 -13.25
C SER A 398 -32.51 -18.74 -13.06
N PHE A 399 -31.96 -18.02 -14.02
CA PHE A 399 -32.09 -16.56 -14.01
C PHE A 399 -32.05 -16.00 -15.41
N LEU A 400 -32.64 -14.82 -15.50
CA LEU A 400 -32.60 -13.97 -16.65
C LEU A 400 -31.36 -13.08 -16.56
N GLY A 401 -30.42 -13.28 -17.49
CA GLY A 401 -29.17 -12.52 -17.56
C GLY A 401 -29.39 -11.01 -17.79
N PRO A 402 -28.34 -10.19 -17.68
CA PRO A 402 -28.47 -8.75 -17.86
C PRO A 402 -29.00 -8.39 -19.26
N PRO A 403 -29.84 -7.36 -19.38
CA PRO A 403 -30.45 -6.96 -20.66
C PRO A 403 -29.40 -6.45 -21.65
N VAL A 404 -29.42 -7.02 -22.86
CA VAL A 404 -28.53 -6.64 -23.96
C VAL A 404 -29.35 -6.00 -25.07
N ARG A 405 -28.88 -4.85 -25.55
CA ARG A 405 -29.53 -4.09 -26.60
C ARG A 405 -29.17 -4.65 -27.97
N THR A 406 -30.18 -4.93 -28.81
CA THR A 406 -29.99 -5.62 -30.11
C THR A 406 -30.14 -4.70 -31.33
N ASP A 407 -30.58 -3.46 -31.14
CA ASP A 407 -30.81 -2.48 -32.22
C ASP A 407 -29.61 -1.53 -32.49
N GLY A 408 -28.50 -1.70 -31.78
CA GLY A 408 -27.26 -0.92 -31.97
C GLY A 408 -27.21 0.43 -31.23
N GLY A 409 -28.16 0.77 -30.37
CA GLY A 409 -28.06 1.94 -29.49
C GLY A 409 -27.22 1.70 -28.22
N ASP A 410 -27.20 2.68 -27.30
CA ASP A 410 -26.47 2.55 -26.02
C ASP A 410 -27.12 1.47 -25.13
N SER A 411 -26.34 0.45 -24.76
CA SER A 411 -26.80 -0.69 -23.94
C SER A 411 -27.15 -0.32 -22.50
N ARG A 412 -26.85 0.90 -22.06
CA ARG A 412 -27.17 1.40 -20.71
C ARG A 412 -28.53 2.10 -20.65
N MET A 413 -29.06 2.50 -21.81
CA MET A 413 -30.24 3.37 -21.90
C MET A 413 -31.43 2.63 -22.50
N PHE A 414 -32.53 2.55 -21.73
CA PHE A 414 -33.82 2.03 -22.18
C PHE A 414 -34.60 3.12 -22.92
N ASP A 415 -34.30 3.26 -24.21
CA ASP A 415 -35.00 4.22 -25.07
C ASP A 415 -36.37 3.68 -25.50
N ARG A 416 -37.29 4.58 -25.85
CA ARG A 416 -38.56 4.19 -26.47
C ARG A 416 -38.31 3.54 -27.83
N GLY A 417 -39.09 2.51 -28.14
CA GLY A 417 -38.92 1.73 -29.37
C GLY A 417 -37.61 0.95 -29.44
N SER A 418 -36.92 0.73 -28.33
CA SER A 418 -35.68 -0.05 -28.31
C SER A 418 -35.95 -1.56 -28.20
N LYS A 419 -35.04 -2.35 -28.79
CA LYS A 419 -35.07 -3.82 -28.78
C LYS A 419 -34.03 -4.41 -27.85
N TRP A 420 -34.45 -5.41 -27.08
CA TRP A 420 -33.62 -6.04 -26.06
C TRP A 420 -33.77 -7.55 -26.10
N ALA A 421 -32.70 -8.23 -25.68
CA ALA A 421 -32.65 -9.65 -25.47
C ALA A 421 -32.02 -9.94 -24.10
N GLN A 422 -32.54 -10.95 -23.41
CA GLN A 422 -31.97 -11.48 -22.17
C GLN A 422 -31.86 -13.01 -22.28
N ALA A 423 -30.67 -13.56 -22.05
CA ALA A 423 -30.47 -15.01 -22.08
C ALA A 423 -30.91 -15.65 -20.75
N ILE A 424 -31.50 -16.85 -20.84
CA ILE A 424 -31.88 -17.63 -19.67
C ILE A 424 -30.74 -18.60 -19.35
N HIS A 425 -30.30 -18.61 -18.10
CA HIS A 425 -29.21 -19.46 -17.64
C HIS A 425 -29.65 -20.27 -16.43
N ALA A 426 -29.28 -21.55 -16.37
CA ALA A 426 -29.41 -22.36 -15.17
C ALA A 426 -28.07 -22.36 -14.42
N CYS A 427 -28.09 -22.14 -13.11
CA CYS A 427 -26.89 -22.15 -12.29
C CYS A 427 -27.02 -23.11 -11.11
N SER A 428 -25.87 -23.59 -10.68
CA SER A 428 -25.69 -24.29 -9.42
C SER A 428 -24.58 -23.63 -8.64
N SER A 429 -24.84 -23.36 -7.37
CA SER A 429 -23.94 -22.66 -6.47
C SER A 429 -23.70 -23.46 -5.20
N THR A 430 -22.47 -23.40 -4.69
CA THR A 430 -22.08 -23.99 -3.40
C THR A 430 -21.17 -23.03 -2.65
N THR A 431 -20.91 -23.35 -1.40
CA THR A 431 -19.94 -22.63 -0.58
C THR A 431 -18.79 -23.55 -0.26
N ARG A 432 -17.57 -23.09 -0.54
CA ARG A 432 -16.37 -23.73 -0.06
C ARG A 432 -15.68 -22.88 1.00
N VAL A 433 -14.95 -23.55 1.87
CA VAL A 433 -14.13 -22.91 2.88
C VAL A 433 -12.69 -23.34 2.77
N SER A 434 -11.78 -22.43 3.02
CA SER A 434 -10.34 -22.68 2.96
C SER A 434 -9.62 -21.85 4.02
N VAL A 435 -8.52 -22.38 4.56
CA VAL A 435 -7.62 -21.59 5.41
C VAL A 435 -6.54 -21.03 4.50
N GLN A 436 -6.45 -19.70 4.42
CA GLN A 436 -5.54 -19.03 3.49
C GLN A 436 -4.66 -18.04 4.25
N THR A 437 -3.40 -17.94 3.84
CA THR A 437 -2.46 -16.98 4.41
C THR A 437 -2.67 -15.62 3.75
N VAL A 438 -2.94 -14.62 4.58
CA VAL A 438 -3.10 -13.22 4.17
C VAL A 438 -1.93 -12.43 4.70
N THR A 439 -1.21 -11.77 3.80
CA THR A 439 -0.11 -10.87 4.10
C THR A 439 -0.63 -9.44 4.13
N PHE A 440 -0.38 -8.77 5.23
CA PHE A 440 -0.69 -7.37 5.47
C PHE A 440 0.58 -6.57 5.40
N SER A 441 0.53 -5.42 4.73
CA SER A 441 1.61 -4.44 4.73
C SER A 441 1.03 -3.07 4.97
N SER A 442 1.58 -2.34 5.94
CA SER A 442 1.19 -0.96 6.21
C SER A 442 2.44 -0.10 6.35
N ASN A 443 2.38 1.13 5.83
CA ASN A 443 3.41 2.16 5.98
C ASN A 443 3.14 3.09 7.20
N SER A 444 2.07 2.82 7.95
CA SER A 444 1.64 3.60 9.12
C SER A 444 1.19 2.66 10.25
N SER A 445 1.50 3.00 11.50
CA SER A 445 1.02 2.27 12.68
C SER A 445 -0.36 2.69 13.15
N THR A 446 -0.83 3.88 12.76
CA THR A 446 -2.02 4.50 13.37
C THR A 446 -3.22 4.61 12.44
N ASP A 447 -3.02 4.38 11.14
CA ASP A 447 -4.09 4.52 10.15
C ASP A 447 -4.19 3.29 9.26
N MET A 448 -5.43 2.79 9.12
CA MET A 448 -5.79 1.63 8.33
C MET A 448 -6.09 1.96 6.86
N GLN A 449 -6.26 3.24 6.51
CA GLN A 449 -6.56 3.65 5.13
C GLN A 449 -5.45 3.30 4.12
N GLY A 450 -4.23 2.99 4.60
CA GLY A 450 -3.09 2.58 3.78
C GLY A 450 -2.74 1.09 3.86
N LEU A 451 -3.58 0.24 4.47
CA LEU A 451 -3.31 -1.19 4.63
C LEU A 451 -3.40 -1.91 3.28
N GLN A 452 -2.29 -2.49 2.84
CA GLN A 452 -2.24 -3.38 1.69
C GLN A 452 -2.49 -4.82 2.14
N ILE A 453 -3.49 -5.45 1.52
CA ILE A 453 -3.91 -6.82 1.82
C ILE A 453 -3.59 -7.67 0.59
N ASN A 454 -2.70 -8.66 0.76
CA ASN A 454 -2.39 -9.64 -0.26
C ASN A 454 -2.80 -11.03 0.21
N ARG A 455 -3.58 -11.73 -0.61
CA ARG A 455 -4.23 -12.99 -0.27
C ARG A 455 -3.62 -14.13 -1.07
N ASP A 456 -3.09 -15.15 -0.41
CA ASP A 456 -2.68 -16.39 -1.09
C ASP A 456 -3.87 -17.35 -1.23
N LYS A 457 -4.37 -17.47 -2.47
CA LYS A 457 -5.57 -18.24 -2.82
C LYS A 457 -5.34 -19.76 -2.89
N SER A 458 -4.11 -20.26 -2.67
CA SER A 458 -3.81 -21.70 -2.79
C SER A 458 -4.52 -22.59 -1.76
N GLY A 459 -4.81 -22.02 -0.59
CA GLY A 459 -5.31 -22.73 0.58
C GLY A 459 -4.25 -23.62 1.24
N LEU A 460 -4.31 -23.74 2.56
CA LEU A 460 -3.49 -24.64 3.35
C LEU A 460 -4.13 -26.02 3.41
N ASN A 461 -3.33 -27.07 3.26
CA ASN A 461 -3.80 -28.44 3.47
C ASN A 461 -3.97 -28.70 4.98
N VAL A 462 -5.22 -28.68 5.45
CA VAL A 462 -5.56 -28.81 6.88
C VAL A 462 -6.54 -29.95 7.11
N LEU A 463 -6.67 -30.36 8.37
CA LEU A 463 -7.69 -31.32 8.80
C LEU A 463 -9.03 -30.59 9.00
N TRP A 464 -9.97 -30.86 8.09
CA TRP A 464 -11.35 -30.42 8.21
C TRP A 464 -12.16 -31.47 8.96
N ALA A 465 -13.09 -31.01 9.78
CA ALA A 465 -14.08 -31.85 10.41
C ALA A 465 -15.49 -31.31 10.18
N THR A 466 -16.42 -32.24 10.02
CA THR A 466 -17.86 -32.04 10.07
C THR A 466 -18.39 -32.91 11.18
N GLU A 467 -19.32 -32.39 11.97
CA GLU A 467 -19.96 -33.14 13.04
C GLU A 467 -20.74 -34.33 12.49
N LYS A 468 -20.59 -35.49 13.13
CA LYS A 468 -21.35 -36.70 12.80
C LYS A 468 -22.73 -36.67 13.48
N ALA A 469 -23.79 -36.63 12.68
CA ALA A 469 -25.17 -36.70 13.13
C ALA A 469 -25.93 -37.80 12.40
N ASP A 470 -26.73 -38.59 13.13
CA ASP A 470 -27.64 -39.59 12.55
C ASP A 470 -29.04 -38.98 12.32
N LEU A 471 -29.08 -37.79 11.69
CA LEU A 471 -30.29 -37.02 11.41
C LEU A 471 -30.40 -36.73 9.90
N ASN A 472 -31.61 -36.40 9.45
CA ASN A 472 -31.83 -36.01 8.05
C ASN A 472 -31.45 -34.55 7.83
N ILE A 473 -31.18 -34.17 6.58
CA ILE A 473 -30.87 -32.80 6.17
C ILE A 473 -31.94 -31.82 6.67
N ARG A 474 -33.23 -32.16 6.56
CA ARG A 474 -34.32 -31.30 7.04
C ARG A 474 -34.37 -31.10 8.56
N ASP A 475 -33.56 -31.80 9.34
CA ASP A 475 -33.69 -31.84 10.79
C ASP A 475 -32.45 -31.27 11.51
N VAL A 476 -31.35 -30.94 10.81
CA VAL A 476 -30.14 -30.41 11.44
C VAL A 476 -29.26 -29.60 10.49
N ASP A 477 -28.63 -28.53 11.00
CA ASP A 477 -27.44 -27.93 10.41
C ASP A 477 -26.18 -28.46 11.12
N LEU A 478 -25.21 -28.94 10.35
CA LEU A 478 -24.00 -29.58 10.87
C LEU A 478 -22.92 -28.55 11.19
N PHE A 479 -22.23 -28.72 12.32
CA PHE A 479 -21.02 -27.95 12.59
C PHE A 479 -19.87 -28.39 11.68
N TRP A 480 -19.11 -27.41 11.17
CA TRP A 480 -17.97 -27.63 10.30
C TRP A 480 -16.84 -26.66 10.63
N GLY A 481 -15.60 -27.06 10.37
CA GLY A 481 -14.43 -26.20 10.58
C GLY A 481 -13.13 -26.97 10.67
N ARG A 482 -12.01 -26.25 10.80
CA ARG A 482 -10.70 -26.87 11.05
C ARG A 482 -10.62 -27.35 12.50
N VAL A 483 -10.05 -28.53 12.69
CA VAL A 483 -9.76 -29.09 14.02
C VAL A 483 -8.28 -29.45 14.15
N ASP A 484 -7.82 -29.62 15.39
CA ASP A 484 -6.47 -30.12 15.67
C ASP A 484 -6.27 -31.54 15.12
N ASP A 485 -5.07 -31.84 14.64
CA ASP A 485 -4.72 -33.12 14.01
C ASP A 485 -5.01 -34.34 14.91
N ARG A 486 -5.06 -34.15 16.24
CA ARG A 486 -5.40 -35.23 17.21
C ARG A 486 -6.82 -35.80 17.04
N TYR A 487 -7.73 -35.06 16.40
CA TYR A 487 -9.13 -35.47 16.22
C TYR A 487 -9.40 -36.20 14.90
N GLU A 488 -8.37 -36.52 14.11
CA GLU A 488 -8.51 -37.14 12.78
C GLU A 488 -9.35 -38.43 12.78
N ASN A 489 -9.25 -39.26 13.82
CA ASN A 489 -10.01 -40.53 13.93
C ASN A 489 -11.11 -40.49 15.01
N HIS A 490 -11.61 -39.30 15.36
CA HIS A 490 -12.61 -39.17 16.42
C HIS A 490 -13.98 -39.70 15.96
N SER A 491 -14.64 -40.52 16.78
CA SER A 491 -15.87 -41.24 16.38
C SER A 491 -17.10 -40.35 16.17
N SER A 492 -17.10 -39.14 16.72
CA SER A 492 -18.19 -38.17 16.60
C SER A 492 -18.03 -37.18 15.43
N LEU A 493 -17.02 -37.38 14.57
CA LEU A 493 -16.70 -36.48 13.46
C LEU A 493 -16.54 -37.27 12.16
N TRP A 494 -16.86 -36.62 11.05
CA TRP A 494 -16.33 -36.95 9.74
C TRP A 494 -15.16 -36.03 9.44
N THR A 495 -14.02 -36.59 9.07
CA THR A 495 -12.78 -35.85 8.89
C THR A 495 -12.25 -36.02 7.46
N THR A 496 -11.63 -34.98 6.93
CA THR A 496 -10.98 -35.02 5.61
C THR A 496 -9.79 -34.05 5.57
N ARG A 497 -8.70 -34.45 4.89
CA ARG A 497 -7.54 -33.58 4.66
C ARG A 497 -7.59 -33.02 3.26
N SER A 498 -7.68 -31.69 3.17
CA SER A 498 -7.81 -30.99 1.89
C SER A 498 -7.42 -29.52 2.06
N ASN A 499 -7.09 -28.86 0.95
CA ASN A 499 -6.90 -27.40 0.93
C ASN A 499 -8.23 -26.63 1.02
N ARG A 500 -9.35 -27.31 0.78
CA ARG A 500 -10.71 -26.75 0.84
C ARG A 500 -11.72 -27.78 1.33
N LEU A 501 -12.81 -27.32 1.91
CA LEU A 501 -13.98 -28.13 2.28
C LEU A 501 -15.22 -27.53 1.63
N TYR A 502 -16.03 -28.35 0.97
CA TYR A 502 -17.37 -27.94 0.55
C TYR A 502 -18.35 -28.15 1.69
N LEU A 503 -19.14 -27.12 1.99
CA LEU A 503 -20.00 -27.11 3.16
C LEU A 503 -21.18 -28.09 2.97
N PRO A 504 -21.54 -28.85 4.02
CA PRO A 504 -22.61 -29.84 3.93
C PRO A 504 -23.98 -29.20 3.81
N ALA A 505 -24.92 -29.92 3.22
CA ALA A 505 -26.33 -29.59 3.25
C ALA A 505 -26.91 -29.82 4.66
N GLY A 506 -27.81 -28.95 5.07
CA GLY A 506 -28.50 -28.99 6.35
C GLY A 506 -29.88 -28.36 6.28
N LEU A 507 -30.52 -28.16 7.42
CA LEU A 507 -31.88 -27.61 7.52
C LEU A 507 -32.01 -26.30 6.74
N SER A 508 -31.02 -25.41 6.91
CA SER A 508 -31.01 -24.08 6.30
C SER A 508 -30.75 -24.13 4.78
N SER A 509 -30.41 -25.30 4.22
CA SER A 509 -30.33 -25.52 2.77
C SER A 509 -31.70 -25.67 2.12
N SER A 510 -32.67 -26.19 2.87
CA SER A 510 -34.03 -26.42 2.41
C SER A 510 -34.96 -25.28 2.78
N PHE A 511 -34.70 -24.64 3.93
CA PHE A 511 -35.43 -23.48 4.42
C PHE A 511 -34.44 -22.35 4.69
N PRO A 512 -34.05 -21.58 3.65
CA PRO A 512 -33.00 -20.57 3.77
C PRO A 512 -33.38 -19.45 4.75
N ALA A 513 -32.85 -19.51 5.95
CA ALA A 513 -33.02 -18.52 7.01
C ALA A 513 -31.76 -18.48 7.87
N LEU A 514 -31.55 -17.37 8.60
CA LEU A 514 -30.47 -17.30 9.58
C LEU A 514 -30.83 -18.21 10.76
N ALA A 515 -30.17 -19.38 10.84
CA ALA A 515 -30.42 -20.36 11.90
C ALA A 515 -30.06 -19.79 13.28
N ALA A 516 -31.02 -19.85 14.21
CA ALA A 516 -30.86 -19.37 15.58
C ALA A 516 -29.60 -19.95 16.24
N GLY A 517 -28.73 -19.09 16.73
CA GLY A 517 -27.48 -19.49 17.39
C GLY A 517 -26.42 -20.14 16.50
N MET A 518 -26.63 -20.25 15.17
CA MET A 518 -25.74 -20.93 14.23
C MET A 518 -25.29 -20.05 13.05
N PRO A 519 -24.35 -19.11 13.25
CA PRO A 519 -23.83 -18.29 12.15
C PRO A 519 -23.12 -19.10 11.05
N ALA A 520 -22.60 -20.29 11.39
CA ALA A 520 -21.96 -21.19 10.42
C ALA A 520 -22.90 -21.68 9.30
N ALA A 521 -24.22 -21.60 9.49
CA ALA A 521 -25.21 -21.93 8.47
C ALA A 521 -25.60 -20.73 7.59
N ALA A 522 -25.12 -19.51 7.88
CA ALA A 522 -25.53 -18.29 7.16
C ALA A 522 -25.27 -18.35 5.65
N HIS A 523 -24.31 -19.18 5.20
CA HIS A 523 -24.03 -19.34 3.78
C HIS A 523 -25.22 -19.93 2.99
N THR A 524 -26.03 -20.82 3.57
CA THR A 524 -27.18 -21.39 2.87
C THR A 524 -28.28 -20.36 2.74
N GLN A 525 -28.47 -19.51 3.76
CA GLN A 525 -29.37 -18.36 3.71
C GLN A 525 -28.93 -17.36 2.63
N ALA A 526 -27.63 -17.04 2.56
CA ALA A 526 -27.13 -16.12 1.55
C ALA A 526 -27.37 -16.66 0.13
N TRP A 527 -27.18 -17.96 -0.11
CA TRP A 527 -27.56 -18.58 -1.39
C TRP A 527 -29.06 -18.54 -1.62
N GLY A 528 -29.88 -18.85 -0.62
CA GLY A 528 -31.33 -18.68 -0.70
C GLY A 528 -31.68 -17.28 -1.19
N ARG A 529 -31.10 -16.22 -0.62
CA ARG A 529 -31.35 -14.84 -1.06
C ARG A 529 -30.85 -14.50 -2.45
N VAL A 530 -29.73 -15.08 -2.87
CA VAL A 530 -29.23 -14.94 -4.26
C VAL A 530 -30.19 -15.58 -5.27
N TYR A 531 -31.00 -16.56 -4.85
CA TYR A 531 -31.88 -17.36 -5.70
C TYR A 531 -33.40 -17.24 -5.39
N ASP A 532 -33.77 -16.41 -4.42
CA ASP A 532 -35.16 -16.14 -4.00
C ASP A 532 -35.59 -14.71 -4.38
N ALA A 533 -34.82 -14.02 -5.23
CA ALA A 533 -35.04 -12.60 -5.54
C ALA A 533 -36.25 -12.37 -6.46
N GLY A 534 -37.45 -12.65 -5.95
CA GLY A 534 -38.65 -11.87 -6.21
C GLY A 534 -38.56 -10.56 -5.42
N PHE A 535 -38.46 -9.45 -6.15
CA PHE A 535 -38.59 -8.08 -5.64
C PHE A 535 -39.99 -7.90 -5.01
N GLY A 536 -40.10 -8.16 -3.71
CA GLY A 536 -41.36 -8.16 -2.98
C GLY A 536 -41.23 -7.64 -1.55
N ASN A 537 -41.56 -6.36 -1.38
CA ASN A 537 -41.93 -5.64 -0.14
C ASN A 537 -40.93 -5.48 1.03
N ASP A 538 -39.73 -6.07 1.00
CA ASP A 538 -38.74 -5.88 2.09
C ASP A 538 -37.29 -5.79 1.55
N GLU A 539 -37.07 -4.92 0.56
CA GLU A 539 -35.79 -4.84 -0.16
C GLU A 539 -34.66 -4.27 0.71
N LEU A 540 -33.81 -5.18 1.20
CA LEU A 540 -32.53 -4.86 1.82
C LEU A 540 -31.61 -4.09 0.85
N GLN A 541 -31.51 -4.51 -0.43
CA GLN A 541 -30.65 -3.87 -1.43
C GLN A 541 -31.07 -4.32 -2.85
N ASP A 542 -31.05 -3.42 -3.83
CA ASP A 542 -31.31 -3.76 -5.24
C ASP A 542 -30.06 -4.33 -5.93
N TYR A 543 -29.97 -5.66 -6.01
CA TYR A 543 -28.93 -6.36 -6.76
C TYR A 543 -29.28 -6.61 -8.25
N SER A 544 -30.54 -6.39 -8.65
CA SER A 544 -30.97 -6.61 -10.04
C SER A 544 -30.54 -5.52 -10.99
N GLY A 545 -30.23 -4.33 -10.45
CA GLY A 545 -29.96 -3.13 -11.21
C GLY A 545 -31.22 -2.53 -11.84
N GLN A 546 -32.40 -2.79 -11.27
CA GLN A 546 -33.66 -2.17 -11.70
C GLN A 546 -33.66 -0.66 -11.40
N SER A 547 -33.29 -0.31 -10.17
CA SER A 547 -33.18 1.05 -9.64
C SER A 547 -31.74 1.55 -9.60
N ASP A 548 -30.75 0.66 -9.46
CA ASP A 548 -29.32 1.01 -9.49
C ASP A 548 -28.69 0.79 -10.87
N TYR A 549 -28.57 1.88 -11.63
CA TYR A 549 -27.95 1.89 -12.96
C TYR A 549 -26.45 1.54 -12.95
N ALA A 550 -25.73 1.84 -11.87
CA ALA A 550 -24.30 1.56 -11.77
C ALA A 550 -24.07 0.07 -11.59
N ILE A 551 -24.89 -0.58 -10.74
CA ILE A 551 -24.90 -2.04 -10.60
C ILE A 551 -25.22 -2.65 -11.95
N ARG A 552 -26.33 -2.26 -12.60
CA ARG A 552 -26.69 -2.82 -13.92
C ARG A 552 -25.57 -2.71 -14.95
N ALA A 553 -24.94 -1.54 -15.07
CA ALA A 553 -23.84 -1.33 -16.00
C ALA A 553 -22.63 -2.23 -15.69
N LYS A 554 -22.30 -2.44 -14.40
CA LYS A 554 -21.25 -3.37 -13.98
C LYS A 554 -21.58 -4.80 -14.35
N LEU A 555 -22.81 -5.27 -14.09
CA LEU A 555 -23.21 -6.65 -14.37
C LEU A 555 -23.26 -6.92 -15.88
N GLN A 556 -23.78 -5.98 -16.68
CA GLN A 556 -23.69 -6.03 -18.15
C GLN A 556 -22.23 -6.14 -18.63
N ASN A 557 -21.33 -5.36 -18.04
CA ASN A 557 -19.90 -5.37 -18.41
C ASN A 557 -19.22 -6.70 -18.03
N LEU A 558 -19.55 -7.31 -16.89
CA LEU A 558 -19.00 -8.61 -16.49
C LEU A 558 -19.33 -9.70 -17.51
N VAL A 559 -20.59 -9.77 -17.95
CA VAL A 559 -21.03 -10.72 -18.99
C VAL A 559 -20.44 -10.38 -20.36
N GLY A 560 -20.29 -9.09 -20.68
CA GLY A 560 -19.63 -8.66 -21.91
C GLY A 560 -18.14 -9.03 -21.99
N LEU A 561 -17.43 -9.04 -20.85
CA LEU A 561 -16.02 -9.40 -20.75
C LEU A 561 -15.78 -10.91 -20.79
N ASP A 562 -16.56 -11.69 -20.04
CA ASP A 562 -16.52 -13.15 -20.04
C ASP A 562 -17.95 -13.71 -20.17
N PRO A 563 -18.39 -14.08 -21.39
CA PRO A 563 -19.73 -14.63 -21.60
C PRO A 563 -19.96 -15.98 -20.91
N ILE A 564 -18.90 -16.72 -20.57
CA ILE A 564 -19.00 -18.06 -19.96
C ILE A 564 -19.11 -17.92 -18.45
N ARG A 565 -18.23 -17.12 -17.82
CA ARG A 565 -18.16 -16.99 -16.35
C ARG A 565 -18.82 -15.73 -15.80
N GLY A 566 -19.08 -14.71 -16.60
CA GLY A 566 -19.62 -13.43 -16.11
C GLY A 566 -20.92 -13.62 -15.32
N ASN A 567 -21.78 -14.52 -15.79
CA ASN A 567 -23.01 -14.93 -15.13
C ASN A 567 -22.81 -15.59 -13.75
N SER A 568 -21.82 -16.47 -13.61
CA SER A 568 -21.50 -17.06 -12.31
C SER A 568 -20.80 -16.07 -11.38
N GLN A 569 -19.96 -15.19 -11.93
CA GLN A 569 -19.28 -14.12 -11.18
C GLN A 569 -20.29 -13.14 -10.55
N ILE A 570 -21.35 -12.76 -11.27
CA ILE A 570 -22.42 -11.91 -10.72
C ILE A 570 -22.96 -12.51 -9.42
N ARG A 571 -23.32 -13.79 -9.44
CA ARG A 571 -23.88 -14.49 -8.26
C ARG A 571 -22.89 -14.58 -7.11
N ASN A 572 -21.62 -14.85 -7.41
CA ASN A 572 -20.56 -14.91 -6.41
C ASN A 572 -20.33 -13.54 -5.73
N LEU A 573 -20.44 -12.44 -6.47
CA LEU A 573 -20.32 -11.09 -5.91
C LEU A 573 -21.51 -10.74 -5.01
N VAL A 574 -22.74 -11.04 -5.43
CA VAL A 574 -23.94 -10.81 -4.63
C VAL A 574 -23.93 -11.65 -3.35
N PHE A 575 -23.53 -12.93 -3.42
CA PHE A 575 -23.34 -13.78 -2.25
C PHE A 575 -22.37 -13.15 -1.25
N THR A 576 -21.22 -12.68 -1.75
CA THR A 576 -20.17 -12.09 -0.91
C THR A 576 -20.67 -10.84 -0.20
N ASP A 577 -21.45 -10.01 -0.89
CA ASP A 577 -22.05 -8.80 -0.33
C ASP A 577 -23.06 -9.11 0.80
N ILE A 578 -23.94 -10.08 0.56
CA ILE A 578 -24.92 -10.54 1.56
C ILE A 578 -24.20 -11.11 2.78
N MET A 579 -23.20 -11.96 2.58
CA MET A 579 -22.44 -12.54 3.69
C MET A 579 -21.69 -11.47 4.49
N ALA A 580 -21.05 -10.49 3.83
CA ALA A 580 -20.33 -9.41 4.49
C ALA A 580 -21.23 -8.56 5.40
N ASN A 581 -22.48 -8.34 4.98
CA ASN A 581 -23.48 -7.60 5.75
C ASN A 581 -24.06 -8.40 6.93
N ASN A 582 -24.04 -9.74 6.90
CA ASN A 582 -24.78 -10.55 7.89
C ASN A 582 -23.91 -11.23 8.94
N ILE A 583 -22.61 -11.46 8.69
CA ILE A 583 -21.71 -12.10 9.66
C ILE A 583 -20.50 -11.24 10.01
N ILE A 584 -19.85 -11.58 11.11
CA ILE A 584 -18.63 -10.94 11.60
C ILE A 584 -17.67 -11.99 12.19
N GLY A 585 -16.36 -11.83 11.98
CA GLY A 585 -15.34 -12.63 12.63
C GLY A 585 -15.02 -12.13 14.04
N THR A 586 -14.96 -13.04 15.02
CA THR A 586 -14.83 -12.68 16.45
C THR A 586 -13.44 -12.90 17.02
N ARG A 587 -12.57 -13.67 16.35
CA ARG A 587 -11.31 -14.11 16.94
C ARG A 587 -10.17 -13.12 16.73
N THR A 588 -9.57 -12.64 17.84
CA THR A 588 -8.36 -11.81 17.85
C THR A 588 -7.08 -12.66 17.96
N ASN A 589 -6.00 -12.17 17.36
CA ASN A 589 -4.65 -12.69 17.58
C ASN A 589 -3.86 -11.70 18.45
N ASP A 590 -3.58 -12.08 19.70
CA ASP A 590 -2.88 -11.22 20.66
C ASP A 590 -1.40 -11.02 20.31
N THR A 591 -0.81 -11.96 19.57
CA THR A 591 0.59 -11.93 19.14
C THR A 591 0.69 -12.11 17.62
N LEU A 592 1.36 -11.16 16.96
CA LEU A 592 1.56 -11.14 15.52
C LEU A 592 3.06 -11.26 15.21
N MET A 593 3.42 -12.07 14.21
CA MET A 593 4.80 -12.14 13.70
C MET A 593 4.98 -11.06 12.64
N VAL A 594 5.72 -10.00 12.99
CA VAL A 594 5.83 -8.79 12.17
C VAL A 594 7.28 -8.60 11.72
N ALA A 595 7.46 -8.36 10.42
CA ALA A 595 8.69 -7.82 9.86
C ALA A 595 8.56 -6.28 9.79
N GLU A 596 9.28 -5.59 10.67
CA GLU A 596 9.28 -4.12 10.69
C GLU A 596 9.92 -3.55 9.42
N HIS A 597 9.36 -2.48 8.88
CA HIS A 597 9.94 -1.77 7.75
C HIS A 597 11.18 -1.00 8.17
N LEU A 598 12.31 -1.30 7.54
CA LEU A 598 13.57 -0.62 7.78
C LEU A 598 13.77 0.49 6.75
N LYS A 599 14.07 1.69 7.24
CA LYS A 599 14.58 2.77 6.39
C LYS A 599 15.93 2.34 5.81
N THR A 600 16.01 2.36 4.49
CA THR A 600 17.27 2.15 3.79
C THR A 600 17.74 3.45 3.14
N LEU A 601 19.06 3.55 2.99
CA LEU A 601 19.73 4.66 2.33
C LEU A 601 20.20 4.18 0.96
N SER A 602 19.83 4.88 -0.10
CA SER A 602 20.37 4.67 -1.45
C SER A 602 21.39 5.76 -1.77
N TYR A 603 22.54 5.37 -2.31
CA TYR A 603 23.57 6.33 -2.76
C TYR A 603 23.87 6.19 -4.26
N ASP A 604 23.76 7.28 -5.01
CA ASP A 604 24.19 7.33 -6.42
C ASP A 604 25.70 7.65 -6.51
N PHE A 605 26.48 6.65 -6.95
CA PHE A 605 27.93 6.75 -7.07
C PHE A 605 28.43 7.85 -8.01
N LYS A 606 27.60 8.40 -8.91
CA LYS A 606 27.99 9.55 -9.75
C LYS A 606 28.45 10.75 -8.91
N TYR A 607 27.84 10.95 -7.75
CA TYR A 607 28.15 12.04 -6.83
C TYR A 607 29.41 11.79 -5.97
N ALA A 608 29.91 10.54 -5.91
CA ALA A 608 31.13 10.20 -5.17
C ALA A 608 32.44 10.48 -5.93
N ILE A 609 32.38 10.78 -7.24
CA ILE A 609 33.57 10.97 -8.09
C ILE A 609 34.56 11.99 -7.52
N PRO A 610 34.15 13.21 -7.08
CA PRO A 610 35.08 14.18 -6.49
C PRO A 610 35.73 13.67 -5.20
N GLY A 611 35.01 12.87 -4.41
CA GLY A 611 35.52 12.25 -3.19
C GLY A 611 36.59 11.20 -3.44
N PHE A 612 36.42 10.36 -4.47
CA PHE A 612 37.44 9.39 -4.86
C PHE A 612 38.73 10.08 -5.35
N LEU A 613 38.60 11.16 -6.12
CA LEU A 613 39.77 11.96 -6.53
C LEU A 613 40.49 12.58 -5.33
N LEU A 614 39.74 13.06 -4.34
CA LEU A 614 40.28 13.62 -3.11
C LEU A 614 41.03 12.57 -2.29
N LEU A 615 40.48 11.36 -2.14
CA LEU A 615 41.14 10.23 -1.48
C LEU A 615 42.41 9.79 -2.24
N ALA A 616 42.39 9.79 -3.57
CA ALA A 616 43.56 9.45 -4.39
C ALA A 616 44.74 10.41 -4.19
N ILE A 617 44.49 11.68 -3.83
CA ILE A 617 45.53 12.65 -3.49
C ILE A 617 45.93 12.54 -2.01
N TRP A 618 44.95 12.33 -1.13
CA TRP A 618 45.16 12.30 0.32
C TRP A 618 45.96 11.07 0.79
N ILE A 619 45.61 9.86 0.34
CA ILE A 619 46.23 8.61 0.80
C ILE A 619 47.75 8.60 0.53
N PRO A 620 48.25 8.89 -0.69
CA PRO A 620 49.69 8.94 -0.93
C PRO A 620 50.39 10.03 -0.11
N SER A 621 49.74 11.19 0.05
CA SER A 621 50.30 12.31 0.83
C SER A 621 50.46 11.93 2.30
N PHE A 622 49.47 11.26 2.87
CA PHE A 622 49.49 10.74 4.24
C PHE A 622 50.57 9.66 4.42
N LEU A 623 50.61 8.67 3.52
CA LEU A 623 51.56 7.56 3.61
C LEU A 623 53.01 8.03 3.45
N LEU A 624 53.32 8.91 2.49
CA LEU A 624 54.68 9.45 2.36
C LEU A 624 55.06 10.30 3.58
N SER A 625 54.16 11.17 4.05
CA SER A 625 54.45 12.03 5.19
C SER A 625 54.71 11.21 6.46
N THR A 626 53.90 10.18 6.72
CA THR A 626 54.10 9.30 7.88
C THR A 626 55.36 8.46 7.75
N LEU A 627 55.65 7.91 6.57
CA LEU A 627 56.91 7.22 6.29
C LEU A 627 58.13 8.10 6.58
N PHE A 628 58.08 9.39 6.24
CA PHE A 628 59.18 10.32 6.52
C PHE A 628 59.35 10.65 8.01
N PHE A 629 58.28 10.64 8.81
CA PHE A 629 58.38 10.72 10.27
C PHE A 629 58.95 9.43 10.87
N PHE A 630 58.51 8.26 10.40
CA PHE A 630 59.01 6.96 10.89
C PHE A 630 60.48 6.72 10.56
N THR A 631 60.90 7.06 9.33
CA THR A 631 62.30 6.95 8.90
C THR A 631 63.21 8.01 9.53
N ARG A 632 62.69 8.90 10.40
CA ARG A 632 63.38 10.07 10.99
C ARG A 632 64.02 11.01 9.97
N SER A 633 63.60 10.90 8.71
CA SER A 633 64.05 11.70 7.58
C SER A 633 63.61 13.17 7.70
N VAL A 634 62.51 13.41 8.42
CA VAL A 634 62.05 14.74 8.87
C VAL A 634 61.82 14.66 10.37
N THR A 635 62.50 15.50 11.15
CA THR A 635 62.31 15.61 12.61
C THR A 635 61.58 16.90 12.95
N PHE A 636 60.80 16.91 14.04
CA PHE A 636 60.15 18.12 14.54
C PHE A 636 61.16 19.25 14.80
N THR A 637 62.38 18.91 15.22
CA THR A 637 63.48 19.86 15.41
C THR A 637 63.92 20.48 14.09
N HIS A 638 64.02 19.69 13.01
CA HIS A 638 64.38 20.18 11.68
C HIS A 638 63.29 21.07 11.09
N MET A 639 62.00 20.68 11.19
CA MET A 639 60.90 21.56 10.82
C MET A 639 60.94 22.86 11.62
N LYS A 640 61.10 22.80 12.95
CA LYS A 640 61.19 23.98 13.82
C LYS A 640 62.38 24.88 13.46
N GLN A 641 63.52 24.30 13.09
CA GLN A 641 64.68 25.05 12.59
C GLN A 641 64.38 25.73 11.25
N VAL A 642 63.79 25.01 10.28
CA VAL A 642 63.39 25.57 8.98
C VAL A 642 62.38 26.71 9.19
N PHE A 643 61.35 26.53 10.01
CA PHE A 643 60.39 27.58 10.36
C PHE A 643 61.03 28.77 11.09
N ASN A 644 61.95 28.53 12.03
CA ASN A 644 62.68 29.59 12.72
C ASN A 644 63.59 30.37 11.78
N HIS A 645 64.21 29.73 10.78
CA HIS A 645 65.01 30.41 9.76
C HIS A 645 64.17 31.29 8.83
N ILE A 646 62.87 30.99 8.65
CA ILE A 646 61.93 31.83 7.88
C ILE A 646 61.50 33.07 8.70
N SER A 647 61.50 32.98 10.04
CA SER A 647 61.14 34.09 10.94
C SER A 647 62.21 35.19 11.06
N VAL A 648 63.45 34.96 10.59
CA VAL A 648 64.53 35.96 10.66
C VAL A 648 64.55 36.81 9.39
N GLY A 649 63.48 37.57 9.18
CA GLY A 649 63.52 38.75 8.33
C GLY A 649 64.42 39.81 8.95
N ARG A 650 65.76 39.63 8.88
CA ARG A 650 66.86 40.61 9.05
C ARG A 650 68.18 39.96 9.52
N VAL A 651 68.82 39.05 8.77
CA VAL A 651 70.29 38.84 8.87
C VAL A 651 70.81 38.26 7.55
N VAL A 652 70.93 39.05 6.48
CA VAL A 652 72.03 39.04 5.49
C VAL A 652 71.86 40.30 4.60
N VAL A 653 72.10 41.47 5.19
CA VAL A 653 72.66 42.61 4.44
C VAL A 653 73.85 43.06 5.27
N GLY A 654 75.04 42.66 4.85
CA GLY A 654 76.29 43.08 5.49
C GLY A 654 77.30 41.96 5.60
N THR A 655 78.13 41.81 4.56
CA THR A 655 79.61 41.84 4.62
C THR A 655 80.19 41.13 3.39
N SER A 656 80.49 41.90 2.34
CA SER A 656 81.58 41.56 1.44
C SER A 656 82.64 42.62 1.65
N ALA A 657 83.74 42.19 2.27
CA ALA A 657 84.98 42.94 2.32
C ALA A 657 85.50 43.10 0.89
N LEU A 658 85.60 44.33 0.41
CA LEU A 658 86.53 44.72 -0.63
C LEU A 658 87.42 45.83 -0.06
N ARG A 659 88.64 45.45 0.32
CA ARG A 659 89.73 46.37 0.67
C ARG A 659 90.44 46.81 -0.62
N VAL A 660 90.55 48.14 -0.77
CA VAL A 660 91.72 48.96 -1.16
C VAL A 660 92.05 49.17 -2.66
N GLN A 661 91.67 50.40 -3.10
CA GLN A 661 92.40 51.47 -3.83
C GLN A 661 92.96 51.28 -5.27
N PRO A 662 93.28 52.39 -6.01
CA PRO A 662 92.85 53.80 -5.88
C PRO A 662 92.55 54.54 -7.22
N GLN A 663 91.89 55.71 -7.09
CA GLN A 663 92.21 57.04 -7.65
C GLN A 663 90.90 57.76 -7.98
N GLY A 664 90.45 58.70 -7.15
CA GLY A 664 90.87 60.11 -7.16
C GLY A 664 89.63 60.91 -7.57
N GLY A 665 89.25 62.05 -7.04
CA GLY A 665 89.74 63.00 -6.05
C GLY A 665 88.73 64.16 -6.10
N GLY A 666 88.53 64.91 -5.01
CA GLY A 666 87.73 66.14 -5.06
C GLY A 666 86.59 66.19 -4.03
N THR A 667 86.98 66.63 -2.84
CA THR A 667 86.17 67.18 -1.75
C THR A 667 85.54 68.54 -2.13
N PRO A 668 84.88 69.25 -1.21
CA PRO A 668 83.50 69.09 -0.75
C PRO A 668 82.75 70.43 -0.91
N TYR A 669 81.53 70.60 -0.39
CA TYR A 669 81.15 71.73 0.46
C TYR A 669 79.66 71.63 0.86
N MET A 670 79.47 71.70 2.17
CA MET A 670 78.25 71.99 2.96
C MET A 670 77.86 73.49 2.76
N PRO A 671 76.86 74.13 3.42
CA PRO A 671 75.82 73.64 4.36
C PRO A 671 74.45 74.42 4.35
N VAL A 672 73.59 74.08 5.34
CA VAL A 672 72.74 74.97 6.21
C VAL A 672 71.33 75.50 5.78
N LEU A 673 70.44 75.38 6.79
CA LEU A 673 69.15 76.00 7.20
C LEU A 673 68.65 77.27 6.45
N HIS A 674 67.36 77.64 6.42
CA HIS A 674 66.51 77.97 7.59
C HIS A 674 65.05 78.31 7.18
N ASN A 675 64.10 77.95 8.05
CA ASN A 675 63.00 78.76 8.61
C ASN A 675 61.92 79.49 7.77
N ASN A 676 60.67 79.20 8.22
CA ASN A 676 59.63 80.12 8.72
C ASN A 676 58.63 80.85 7.80
N HIS A 677 57.36 80.55 8.15
CA HIS A 677 56.27 81.45 8.56
C HIS A 677 55.24 82.02 7.56
N SER A 678 53.98 81.83 8.02
CA SER A 678 52.76 82.67 7.96
C SER A 678 52.08 82.87 6.60
N ASN A 679 50.82 82.45 6.45
CA ASN A 679 49.56 83.17 6.84
C ASN A 679 49.46 84.53 6.11
N VAL A 680 48.36 84.98 5.50
CA VAL A 680 46.93 84.68 5.71
C VAL A 680 46.11 85.41 4.62
N ASP A 681 44.95 84.84 4.30
CA ASP A 681 43.67 85.46 3.92
C ASP A 681 43.36 86.22 2.62
N MET A 682 42.23 85.73 2.08
CA MET A 682 40.97 86.42 1.74
C MET A 682 40.73 87.05 0.35
N ARG A 683 39.76 86.38 -0.28
CA ARG A 683 38.48 86.89 -0.82
C ARG A 683 38.42 87.51 -2.22
N ASP A 684 37.66 86.76 -3.02
CA ASP A 684 36.38 87.13 -3.62
C ASP A 684 36.32 87.48 -5.11
N SER A 685 35.40 86.74 -5.74
CA SER A 685 34.54 87.10 -6.88
C SER A 685 35.24 87.25 -8.24
N SER A 686 34.69 86.81 -9.36
CA SER A 686 33.48 86.06 -9.72
C SER A 686 33.58 85.82 -11.23
N SER A 687 32.84 84.82 -11.74
CA SER A 687 32.28 84.78 -13.11
C SER A 687 33.27 84.92 -14.29
N GLY A 688 33.49 83.95 -15.17
CA GLY A 688 32.65 82.83 -15.55
C GLY A 688 33.00 82.45 -17.00
N GLY A 689 32.72 81.18 -17.33
CA GLY A 689 32.45 80.74 -18.70
C GLY A 689 33.63 80.63 -19.67
N GLY A 690 33.85 79.42 -20.17
CA GLY A 690 34.31 79.27 -21.56
C GLY A 690 35.39 78.23 -21.79
N LEU A 691 34.94 76.97 -21.93
CA LEU A 691 35.34 76.04 -23.00
C LEU A 691 36.83 75.82 -23.34
N SER A 692 37.18 74.53 -23.18
CA SER A 692 37.73 73.64 -24.22
C SER A 692 39.16 73.86 -24.73
N GLY A 693 39.95 72.80 -24.51
CA GLY A 693 41.10 72.42 -25.34
C GLY A 693 42.43 72.72 -24.63
N HIS A 694 43.49 71.94 -24.81
CA HIS A 694 43.72 70.84 -25.72
C HIS A 694 45.11 70.28 -25.36
N ARG A 695 45.32 69.01 -25.72
CA ARG A 695 46.60 68.42 -26.20
C ARG A 695 47.89 68.76 -25.44
N ARG A 696 48.45 67.76 -24.75
CA ARG A 696 49.46 66.81 -25.31
C ARG A 696 50.68 67.52 -25.87
N ASN A 697 51.83 67.39 -25.21
CA ASN A 697 52.78 66.27 -25.40
C ASN A 697 53.92 66.38 -24.38
N LYS A 698 54.26 65.26 -23.71
CA LYS A 698 55.49 64.42 -23.90
C LYS A 698 56.78 65.16 -23.54
N SER A 699 57.66 64.63 -22.71
CA SER A 699 58.22 63.27 -22.70
C SER A 699 58.83 62.95 -21.31
N GLU A 700 58.66 61.73 -20.77
CA GLU A 700 59.66 60.65 -20.68
C GLU A 700 60.51 60.60 -19.37
N TRP A 701 60.43 59.41 -18.72
CA TRP A 701 61.35 58.76 -17.76
C TRP A 701 61.64 59.49 -16.43
N ALA A 702 61.89 58.86 -15.28
CA ALA A 702 61.59 57.57 -14.66
C ALA A 702 62.09 57.67 -13.19
N GLY A 703 61.40 57.05 -12.23
CA GLY A 703 61.96 56.61 -10.95
C GLY A 703 61.98 57.60 -9.76
N THR A 704 61.29 57.27 -8.66
CA THR A 704 61.86 56.84 -7.35
C THR A 704 60.81 56.93 -6.20
N VAL A 705 60.81 55.86 -5.40
CA VAL A 705 60.14 55.48 -4.14
C VAL A 705 60.01 56.55 -3.02
N GLY A 706 58.93 56.46 -2.21
CA GLY A 706 58.95 56.67 -0.74
C GLY A 706 57.81 57.54 -0.14
N LYS A 707 56.86 56.97 0.63
CA LYS A 707 56.78 56.92 2.13
C LYS A 707 56.29 58.27 2.76
N THR A 708 55.33 58.40 3.69
CA THR A 708 54.82 57.62 4.87
C THR A 708 53.64 58.44 5.53
N PRO A 709 53.21 58.28 6.82
CA PRO A 709 52.10 57.44 7.36
C PRO A 709 51.09 58.27 8.22
N VAL A 710 50.19 57.65 9.04
CA VAL A 710 49.78 58.07 10.43
C VAL A 710 48.90 56.96 11.10
N ILE A 711 48.92 56.94 12.44
CA ILE A 711 48.57 55.90 13.46
C ILE A 711 47.36 56.34 14.34
N LEU A 712 46.83 55.42 15.16
CA LEU A 712 46.32 55.55 16.58
C LEU A 712 44.87 55.04 16.77
N ASP A 713 44.39 54.51 17.89
CA ASP A 713 44.91 53.82 19.10
C ASP A 713 43.65 53.33 19.88
N PHE A 714 43.76 52.32 20.75
CA PHE A 714 42.66 51.78 21.59
C PHE A 714 42.97 51.99 23.07
N ASN A 715 42.11 52.69 23.83
CA ASN A 715 41.77 52.32 25.22
C ASN A 715 40.64 53.15 25.87
N ASN A 716 40.01 52.51 26.86
CA ASN A 716 39.17 53.01 27.97
C ASN A 716 37.62 52.99 27.85
N SER A 717 37.03 52.09 28.64
CA SER A 717 35.74 52.20 29.37
C SER A 717 35.90 53.14 30.58
N PRO A 718 34.89 53.60 31.37
CA PRO A 718 33.45 53.28 31.45
C PRO A 718 32.48 54.50 31.62
N SER A 719 31.18 54.18 31.77
CA SER A 719 30.20 54.81 32.70
C SER A 719 28.98 55.58 32.14
N SER A 720 27.82 55.08 32.61
CA SER A 720 26.62 55.76 33.12
C SER A 720 25.66 56.56 32.23
N THR A 721 24.41 56.06 32.25
CA THR A 721 23.13 56.72 32.59
C THR A 721 22.43 57.68 31.62
N ARG A 722 21.17 57.29 31.40
CA ARG A 722 19.92 58.07 31.48
C ARG A 722 19.50 58.94 30.28
N ASN A 723 18.39 58.47 29.71
CA ASN A 723 17.08 59.14 29.64
C ASN A 723 16.76 60.05 28.45
N VAL A 724 15.67 59.63 27.77
CA VAL A 724 14.37 60.33 27.62
C VAL A 724 14.03 60.90 26.22
N MET A 725 12.92 60.32 25.72
CA MET A 725 11.79 60.84 24.88
C MET A 725 12.13 61.45 23.51
N GLU A 726 11.28 61.41 22.48
CA GLU A 726 9.81 61.36 22.35
C GLU A 726 9.52 60.89 20.90
N GLU A 727 8.66 59.89 20.64
CA GLU A 727 7.20 59.94 20.29
C GLU A 727 6.87 59.89 18.79
N ASP A 728 6.02 58.91 18.43
CA ASP A 728 4.64 59.08 17.88
C ASP A 728 4.15 57.69 17.39
N ILE A 729 3.23 56.96 18.05
CA ILE A 729 1.77 57.10 18.27
C ILE A 729 0.88 56.53 17.12
N LYS A 730 -0.01 55.60 17.52
CA LYS A 730 -1.29 55.06 16.96
C LYS A 730 -1.25 53.60 16.45
N LEU A 731 -2.19 52.70 16.74
CA LEU A 731 -3.39 52.61 17.61
C LEU A 731 -3.95 51.17 17.45
N MET A 732 -4.43 50.56 18.55
CA MET A 732 -5.52 49.54 18.73
C MET A 732 -5.62 48.31 17.79
N GLY A 733 -5.98 47.10 18.24
CA GLY A 733 -6.55 46.66 19.52
C GLY A 733 -6.76 45.13 19.54
N ILE A 734 -6.93 44.63 20.76
CA ILE A 734 -7.13 43.24 21.19
C ILE A 734 -8.61 42.85 21.05
N TYR A 735 -8.93 41.60 20.65
CA TYR A 735 -9.96 40.73 21.26
C TYR A 735 -9.89 39.28 20.72
N SER A 736 -9.40 38.36 21.57
CA SER A 736 -9.91 37.03 22.03
C SER A 736 -10.81 36.11 21.16
N PRO A 737 -11.06 34.83 21.57
CA PRO A 737 -10.99 33.63 20.70
C PRO A 737 -12.34 32.89 20.50
N HIS A 738 -12.26 31.68 19.92
CA HIS A 738 -13.27 30.63 19.71
C HIS A 738 -13.91 30.56 18.30
N VAL A 739 -13.50 29.55 17.52
CA VAL A 739 -14.31 28.39 17.09
C VAL A 739 -13.41 27.16 17.14
#